data_AF-A0A6A3AIE1-F1
#
_entry.id   AF-A0A6A3AIE1-F1
#
_cell.length_a   1.000
_cell.length_b   1.000
_cell.length_c   1.000
_cell.angle_alpha   90.00
_cell.angle_beta   90.00
_cell.angle_gamma   90.00
#
_symmetry.space_group_name_H-M   'P 1'
#
loop_
_entity.id
_entity.type
_entity.pdbx_description
1 polymer ?
#
loop_
_entity_poly.entity_id
_entity_poly.type
_entity_poly.pdbx_seq_one_letter_code
_entity_poly.pdbx_strand_id
1 'polypeptide(L)'
;MEKESKRLVNCATLATCLVLIVLVYSTLFQSNDTINLADLKLHGNEGGYRLSDSRIIADAVDPKEFLLRRLVRGDDRVQFESSGFSCHTDVHSEVFIANKPVRIFNKGLTVYVPYDHQPQVTRTVKPYARKEDETAMKLVSPVQIVHGNSTSNPPPGCNNTHNVTAVVFSSKGFTGNVFHEFNEIIIPLFITTRHFRSRLKFVITDYQLQWAQKYNRVLSHLSGYDVINPDDGSVHCFPGAVIGLKYHNNLALNITDIPGGYSMFDFKHFLKESYNLKIDHVSGIKKPVLMLISRSKTRRFLNEEEMMEMMEELGFQVTRAEPERMSNLDEFAEVVNSCSVMVGAHGAGLTNEIFLPTGAVMVQVVPLTLEWAATKYFGEPAKAMGLQYLEYKIEPEESSLFDTYGKDHPVISDPESVISKGYYAHRLQRKAGEISLNVASFIVMPSIGNSFSIQLSCDTMITRRWDCAVGQSVFICMLEQNLDALKTAVVELNHLRNDVMTKVIISEELHQLKWLDQVEGWLSRALTMINEADLLISESPQHIKQSCMGGCCSLIPESSLKFGKQIAEMYQEVKKQQSKGDFITVADKAPLPLATKRPTVPTVGLVSTMFGAVNCPLQEEQVGIIGLCGLGGVGKTNLLNQIINRFLDTPNDFNQVIGVVVSQDLQIEKVQDEIGKTIGFLDGAWKHKMIDEKPSDIFNILLPLPTQRNSLKIIFTTRLIEVCFQMEAHKKIKVECLQQAEALKLFFNKVGAEILDRHPNIRKLAETMTEECGGLPLALITIGQAMSSKKTPGELKYAMKALRQSAASVFPGIGKRMFPQLKFSYDCLPDERVRSCFLYCCLFPSGFPIRKIELIHCWIGEGLLDQHTNLSSVRNQGEYILGSLIDACLLEDVRSDIVKMHDVIRDVALWITSESEMDKFCVKAGMQLKEQPVVEIWEDLKRVSLMGNQIESLIQIVCPNLLTLFLGKNDLKVIINDFFNFRPKLKVLDLSFNINLDELPVGIAKLVSLEHLNLSFTGLKTLPVELKVLENLQYLNIEHT
;
A
#
# COMPACT_ATOMS: atom_id res chain seq x y z
N MET A 1 -33.76 -54.33 -18.64
CA MET A 1 -32.40 -53.89 -19.05
C MET A 1 -32.33 -52.36 -18.97
N GLU A 2 -31.11 -51.80 -18.89
CA GLU A 2 -30.83 -50.35 -18.98
C GLU A 2 -31.51 -49.40 -17.97
N LYS A 3 -31.43 -49.68 -16.66
CA LYS A 3 -31.41 -48.58 -15.67
C LYS A 3 -30.69 -48.80 -14.33
N GLU A 4 -29.70 -49.70 -14.26
CA GLU A 4 -28.87 -49.90 -13.05
C GLU A 4 -27.35 -49.62 -13.23
N SER A 5 -26.84 -49.52 -14.46
CA SER A 5 -25.39 -49.49 -14.75
C SER A 5 -24.69 -48.12 -14.56
N LYS A 6 -25.25 -47.19 -13.78
CA LYS A 6 -24.66 -45.85 -13.55
C LYS A 6 -24.62 -45.36 -12.09
N ARG A 7 -24.73 -46.26 -11.10
CA ARG A 7 -24.45 -45.95 -9.68
C ARG A 7 -23.31 -46.76 -9.03
N LEU A 8 -22.69 -47.67 -9.76
CA LEU A 8 -21.66 -48.59 -9.23
C LEU A 8 -20.20 -48.21 -9.56
N VAL A 9 -19.96 -47.21 -10.42
CA VAL A 9 -18.59 -46.83 -10.85
C VAL A 9 -17.90 -45.85 -9.89
N ASN A 10 -18.64 -44.93 -9.26
CA ASN A 10 -18.05 -43.85 -8.46
C ASN A 10 -17.79 -44.21 -6.97
N CYS A 11 -18.11 -45.43 -6.53
CA CYS A 11 -17.77 -45.91 -5.18
C CYS A 11 -16.51 -46.79 -5.14
N ALA A 12 -16.13 -47.41 -6.26
CA ALA A 12 -14.99 -48.33 -6.32
C ALA A 12 -13.64 -47.59 -6.23
N THR A 13 -13.50 -46.44 -6.89
CA THR A 13 -12.26 -45.64 -6.92
C THR A 13 -11.94 -44.93 -5.62
N LEU A 14 -12.95 -44.48 -4.86
CA LEU A 14 -12.74 -43.89 -3.53
C LEU A 14 -12.30 -44.95 -2.51
N ALA A 15 -12.88 -46.16 -2.57
CA ALA A 15 -12.49 -47.26 -1.70
C ALA A 15 -11.05 -47.74 -1.95
N THR A 16 -10.61 -47.86 -3.21
CA THR A 16 -9.24 -48.29 -3.52
C THR A 16 -8.19 -47.23 -3.16
N CYS A 17 -8.47 -45.94 -3.34
CA CYS A 17 -7.58 -44.87 -2.87
C CYS A 17 -7.45 -44.86 -1.34
N LEU A 18 -8.54 -45.01 -0.59
CA LEU A 18 -8.49 -45.09 0.88
C LEU A 18 -7.73 -46.32 1.38
N VAL A 19 -7.93 -47.50 0.78
CA VAL A 19 -7.19 -48.71 1.14
C VAL A 19 -5.70 -48.57 0.85
N LEU A 20 -5.30 -47.95 -0.27
CA LEU A 20 -3.89 -47.68 -0.56
C LEU A 20 -3.26 -46.69 0.43
N ILE A 21 -3.97 -45.61 0.80
CA ILE A 21 -3.50 -44.65 1.80
C ILE A 21 -3.31 -45.33 3.17
N VAL A 22 -4.28 -46.16 3.60
CA VAL A 22 -4.19 -46.91 4.86
C VAL A 22 -3.04 -47.93 4.85
N LEU A 23 -2.82 -48.63 3.73
CA LEU A 23 -1.72 -49.60 3.60
C LEU A 23 -0.34 -48.91 3.64
N VAL A 24 -0.18 -47.75 3.01
CA VAL A 24 1.04 -46.93 3.10
C VAL A 24 1.23 -46.38 4.53
N TYR A 25 0.16 -45.96 5.21
CA TYR A 25 0.26 -45.53 6.62
C TYR A 25 0.68 -46.68 7.55
N SER A 26 0.10 -47.87 7.36
CA SER A 26 0.38 -49.07 8.18
C SER A 26 1.79 -49.65 7.98
N THR A 27 2.45 -49.33 6.87
CA THR A 27 3.84 -49.76 6.58
C THR A 27 4.89 -48.75 7.00
N LEU A 28 4.50 -47.51 7.34
CA LEU A 28 5.38 -46.46 7.87
C LEU A 28 5.34 -46.31 9.40
N PHE A 29 4.37 -46.93 10.09
CA PHE A 29 4.22 -46.90 11.55
C PHE A 29 4.09 -48.30 12.18
N GLN A 30 5.14 -49.12 12.07
CA GLN A 30 5.31 -50.36 12.85
C GLN A 30 6.73 -50.49 13.44
N SER A 31 7.10 -49.59 14.35
CA SER A 31 8.24 -49.77 15.27
C SER A 31 8.14 -48.83 16.49
N ASN A 32 7.01 -48.88 17.19
CA ASN A 32 6.80 -48.10 18.40
C ASN A 32 7.31 -48.88 19.64
N ASP A 33 8.62 -48.86 19.87
CA ASP A 33 9.25 -49.36 21.10
C ASP A 33 9.80 -48.18 21.92
N THR A 34 9.43 -48.13 23.19
CA THR A 34 9.73 -47.02 24.10
C THR A 34 11.13 -47.13 24.68
N ILE A 35 11.89 -46.02 24.67
CA ILE A 35 13.07 -45.86 25.52
C ILE A 35 12.82 -44.72 26.50
N ASN A 36 13.03 -45.01 27.78
CA ASN A 36 12.70 -44.17 28.91
C ASN A 36 13.81 -43.14 29.19
N LEU A 37 13.47 -41.93 29.64
CA LEU A 37 14.43 -40.84 29.78
C LEU A 37 15.12 -40.84 31.17
N ALA A 38 15.81 -41.94 31.49
CA ALA A 38 16.64 -42.08 32.69
C ALA A 38 17.89 -42.93 32.38
N ASP A 39 19.04 -42.51 32.94
CA ASP A 39 20.41 -42.94 32.61
C ASP A 39 20.81 -42.69 31.13
N LEU A 40 22.01 -42.19 30.79
CA LEU A 40 23.31 -42.31 31.44
C LEU A 40 24.05 -40.97 31.66
N LYS A 41 25.16 -41.03 32.42
CA LYS A 41 26.05 -39.91 32.77
C LYS A 41 27.22 -39.73 31.80
N LEU A 42 27.80 -38.53 31.80
CA LEU A 42 29.01 -38.12 31.08
C LEU A 42 30.28 -38.85 31.52
N HIS A 43 30.95 -39.54 30.58
CA HIS A 43 32.41 -39.76 30.44
C HIS A 43 32.63 -40.36 29.02
N GLY A 44 33.77 -40.22 28.31
CA GLY A 44 34.97 -39.41 28.53
C GLY A 44 36.13 -39.85 27.60
N ASN A 45 36.81 -38.89 26.97
CA ASN A 45 38.07 -38.97 26.18
C ASN A 45 38.15 -39.66 24.79
N GLU A 46 38.83 -38.91 23.90
CA GLU A 46 39.86 -39.30 22.90
C GLU A 46 39.55 -40.18 21.66
N GLY A 47 40.20 -39.81 20.54
CA GLY A 47 40.19 -40.54 19.26
C GLY A 47 39.82 -39.66 18.06
N GLY A 48 40.79 -39.00 17.42
CA GLY A 48 40.54 -38.06 16.32
C GLY A 48 41.15 -38.47 14.97
N TYR A 49 40.46 -38.14 13.88
CA TYR A 49 41.01 -38.14 12.52
C TYR A 49 40.70 -36.83 11.80
N ARG A 50 41.62 -36.37 10.95
CA ARG A 50 41.54 -35.09 10.24
C ARG A 50 40.76 -35.22 8.92
N LEU A 51 39.92 -34.24 8.62
CA LEU A 51 39.63 -33.81 7.25
C LEU A 51 40.41 -32.51 6.96
N SER A 52 40.78 -32.30 5.70
CA SER A 52 41.84 -31.36 5.31
C SER A 52 41.37 -29.91 5.09
N ASP A 53 42.27 -28.96 5.38
CA ASP A 53 42.09 -27.51 5.18
C ASP A 53 41.50 -27.14 3.81
N SER A 54 40.40 -26.38 3.83
CA SER A 54 40.19 -25.28 2.89
C SER A 54 39.94 -24.01 3.71
N ARG A 55 40.93 -23.11 3.75
CA ARG A 55 40.94 -22.00 4.72
C ARG A 55 40.10 -20.82 4.22
N ILE A 56 38.94 -20.63 4.83
CA ILE A 56 38.44 -19.29 5.12
C ILE A 56 38.89 -18.97 6.54
N ILE A 57 39.65 -17.88 6.71
CA ILE A 57 40.09 -17.42 8.03
C ILE A 57 38.88 -16.76 8.70
N ALA A 58 38.17 -17.55 9.50
CA ALA A 58 37.19 -17.03 10.45
C ALA A 58 37.92 -16.67 11.75
N ASP A 59 38.40 -15.42 11.83
CA ASP A 59 38.88 -14.88 13.09
C ASP A 59 37.76 -14.95 14.15
N ALA A 60 38.16 -15.17 15.41
CA ALA A 60 37.24 -15.47 16.50
C ALA A 60 36.42 -14.24 16.92
N VAL A 61 35.29 -14.01 16.24
CA VAL A 61 34.29 -12.98 16.60
C VAL A 61 33.85 -13.21 18.05
N ASP A 62 33.99 -12.18 18.90
CA ASP A 62 33.50 -12.22 20.29
C ASP A 62 32.00 -12.58 20.28
N PRO A 63 31.54 -13.61 21.00
CA PRO A 63 30.13 -13.93 21.10
C PRO A 63 29.24 -12.75 21.51
N LYS A 64 29.75 -11.80 22.30
CA LYS A 64 29.03 -10.55 22.63
C LYS A 64 28.98 -9.57 21.45
N GLU A 65 30.07 -9.41 20.71
CA GLU A 65 30.08 -8.61 19.47
C GLU A 65 29.13 -9.20 18.43
N PHE A 66 29.15 -10.52 18.23
CA PHE A 66 28.22 -11.21 17.32
C PHE A 66 26.76 -10.96 17.69
N LEU A 67 26.40 -10.93 18.98
CA LEU A 67 25.04 -10.63 19.43
C LEU A 67 24.67 -9.17 19.15
N LEU A 68 25.47 -8.20 19.60
CA LEU A 68 25.25 -6.76 19.38
C LEU A 68 25.16 -6.40 17.88
N ARG A 69 25.99 -7.03 17.04
CA ARG A 69 25.99 -6.88 15.57
C ARG A 69 24.65 -7.22 14.91
N ARG A 70 23.79 -8.04 15.54
CA ARG A 70 22.48 -8.41 14.99
C ARG A 70 21.41 -7.33 15.16
N LEU A 71 21.61 -6.37 16.07
CA LEU A 71 20.70 -5.24 16.29
C LEU A 71 20.85 -4.15 15.21
N VAL A 72 21.90 -4.18 14.39
CA VAL A 72 22.18 -3.20 13.33
C VAL A 72 22.12 -3.81 11.93
N ARG A 73 21.75 -3.00 10.93
CA ARG A 73 21.61 -3.40 9.51
C ARG A 73 22.12 -2.29 8.60
N GLY A 74 22.36 -2.58 7.32
CA GLY A 74 22.82 -1.58 6.33
C GLY A 74 24.03 -0.77 6.80
N ASP A 75 23.99 0.54 6.59
CA ASP A 75 25.07 1.47 6.94
C ASP A 75 25.32 1.53 8.46
N ASP A 76 24.28 1.42 9.29
CA ASP A 76 24.44 1.35 10.77
C ASP A 76 25.32 0.18 11.19
N ARG A 77 25.27 -0.92 10.44
CA ARG A 77 26.10 -2.10 10.66
C ARG A 77 27.53 -1.92 10.14
N VAL A 78 27.72 -1.21 9.04
CA VAL A 78 29.06 -0.82 8.57
C VAL A 78 29.72 0.14 9.55
N GLN A 79 28.96 1.10 10.11
CA GLN A 79 29.44 1.98 11.18
C GLN A 79 29.79 1.17 12.44
N PHE A 80 28.92 0.25 12.86
CA PHE A 80 29.18 -0.62 14.02
C PHE A 80 30.45 -1.46 13.85
N GLU A 81 30.62 -2.12 12.70
CA GLU A 81 31.77 -2.98 12.41
C GLU A 81 33.09 -2.20 12.25
N SER A 82 33.04 -0.94 11.79
CA SER A 82 34.24 -0.10 11.63
C SER A 82 34.63 0.71 12.88
N SER A 83 33.65 1.10 13.71
CA SER A 83 33.86 2.02 14.84
C SER A 83 33.58 1.42 16.21
N GLY A 84 32.91 0.26 16.29
CA GLY A 84 32.49 -0.38 17.55
C GLY A 84 31.25 0.23 18.20
N PHE A 85 30.60 1.19 17.53
CA PHE A 85 29.34 1.79 17.97
C PHE A 85 28.46 2.21 16.79
N SER A 86 27.17 2.37 17.04
CA SER A 86 26.20 2.80 16.03
C SER A 86 24.96 3.42 16.69
N CYS A 87 24.17 4.17 15.92
CA CYS A 87 23.02 4.93 16.39
C CYS A 87 21.82 4.69 15.46
N HIS A 88 21.32 3.45 15.48
CA HIS A 88 20.23 3.03 14.61
C HIS A 88 18.98 3.85 14.89
N THR A 89 18.41 4.45 13.84
CA THR A 89 17.19 5.28 13.95
C THR A 89 16.20 4.84 12.88
N ASP A 90 14.99 4.50 13.30
CA ASP A 90 13.86 4.21 12.44
C ASP A 90 12.70 5.19 12.72
N VAL A 91 11.52 4.93 12.15
CA VAL A 91 10.34 5.82 12.30
C VAL A 91 9.82 5.87 13.74
N HIS A 92 10.03 4.80 14.52
CA HIS A 92 9.47 4.59 15.85
C HIS A 92 10.52 4.48 16.96
N SER A 93 11.79 4.21 16.65
CA SER A 93 12.84 4.00 17.66
C SER A 93 14.18 4.62 17.32
N GLU A 94 14.93 4.97 18.36
CA GLU A 94 16.33 5.38 18.29
C GLU A 94 17.11 4.55 19.31
N VAL A 95 18.07 3.77 18.81
CA VAL A 95 18.77 2.76 19.59
C VAL A 95 20.27 2.90 19.36
N PHE A 96 20.98 3.44 20.36
CA PHE A 96 22.43 3.50 20.36
C PHE A 96 23.02 2.19 20.89
N ILE A 97 24.04 1.67 20.21
CA ILE A 97 24.60 0.33 20.46
C ILE A 97 26.12 0.44 20.44
N ALA A 98 26.81 -0.14 21.43
CA ALA A 98 28.28 -0.14 21.52
C ALA A 98 28.83 -1.52 21.95
N ASN A 99 29.82 -2.04 21.21
CA ASN A 99 30.57 -3.25 21.57
C ASN A 99 31.80 -2.98 22.46
N LYS A 100 32.23 -1.71 22.56
CA LYS A 100 33.34 -1.25 23.38
C LYS A 100 32.93 -1.01 24.84
N PRO A 101 33.87 -1.05 25.80
CA PRO A 101 33.57 -0.74 27.20
C PRO A 101 32.97 0.66 27.37
N VAL A 102 31.90 0.76 28.15
CA VAL A 102 31.21 2.02 28.48
C VAL A 102 31.21 2.28 29.98
N ARG A 103 31.11 3.55 30.36
CA ARG A 103 30.89 3.97 31.76
C ARG A 103 29.57 4.73 31.85
N ILE A 104 28.60 4.20 32.59
CA ILE A 104 27.31 4.84 32.85
C ILE A 104 27.42 5.55 34.19
N PHE A 105 27.34 6.88 34.18
CA PHE A 105 27.22 7.69 35.38
C PHE A 105 25.74 7.90 35.68
N ASN A 106 25.28 7.33 36.79
CA ASN A 106 23.86 7.26 37.14
C ASN A 106 23.25 8.66 37.31
N LYS A 107 23.91 9.54 38.07
CA LYS A 107 23.45 10.91 38.35
C LYS A 107 23.50 11.78 37.09
N GLY A 108 22.34 12.04 36.50
CA GLY A 108 22.21 12.79 35.25
C GLY A 108 22.42 11.94 33.99
N LEU A 109 22.46 10.61 34.12
CA LEU A 109 22.40 9.63 33.02
C LEU A 109 23.33 9.95 31.85
N THR A 110 24.63 10.02 32.14
CA THR A 110 25.67 10.21 31.13
C THR A 110 26.40 8.89 30.84
N VAL A 111 26.32 8.42 29.60
CA VAL A 111 27.06 7.24 29.13
C VAL A 111 28.30 7.69 28.37
N TYR A 112 29.46 7.43 28.96
CA TYR A 112 30.76 7.67 28.34
C TYR A 112 31.19 6.45 27.51
N VAL A 113 31.54 6.70 26.25
CA VAL A 113 32.07 5.71 25.30
C VAL A 113 33.48 6.16 24.90
N PRO A 114 34.53 5.70 25.61
CA PRO A 114 35.91 6.11 25.33
C PRO A 114 36.34 5.62 23.95
N TYR A 115 36.96 6.52 23.18
CA TYR A 115 37.54 6.17 21.89
C TYR A 115 38.75 7.07 21.62
N ASP A 116 39.87 6.44 21.26
CA ASP A 116 41.11 7.12 20.95
C ASP A 116 41.09 7.67 19.52
N HIS A 117 41.83 8.77 19.32
CA HIS A 117 42.00 9.46 18.03
C HIS A 117 40.77 10.17 17.42
N GLN A 118 39.72 10.46 18.19
CA GLN A 118 38.64 11.39 17.78
C GLN A 118 38.30 12.44 18.85
N PRO A 119 37.86 13.65 18.43
CA PRO A 119 37.39 14.69 19.35
C PRO A 119 36.09 14.26 20.05
N GLN A 120 35.87 14.81 21.24
CA GLN A 120 34.69 14.51 22.06
C GLN A 120 33.40 15.01 21.38
N VAL A 121 32.46 14.11 21.12
CA VAL A 121 31.13 14.39 20.56
C VAL A 121 30.07 13.95 21.56
N THR A 122 29.15 14.86 21.90
CA THR A 122 28.00 14.55 22.75
C THR A 122 26.74 14.39 21.91
N ARG A 123 25.98 13.32 22.16
CA ARG A 123 24.63 13.08 21.61
C ARG A 123 23.64 12.95 22.76
N THR A 124 22.34 13.02 22.45
CA THR A 124 21.26 12.79 23.42
C THR A 124 20.24 11.85 22.79
N VAL A 125 19.81 10.83 23.54
CA VAL A 125 18.79 9.85 23.14
C VAL A 125 17.75 9.75 24.24
N LYS A 126 16.46 9.61 23.89
CA LYS A 126 15.39 9.27 24.85
C LYS A 126 15.09 7.78 24.73
N PRO A 127 15.42 6.96 25.75
CA PRO A 127 15.51 5.51 25.56
C PRO A 127 14.15 4.83 25.79
N TYR A 128 13.18 5.15 24.93
CA TYR A 128 11.80 4.67 24.98
C TYR A 128 11.31 4.42 23.54
N ALA A 129 10.36 3.50 23.36
CA ALA A 129 9.77 3.26 22.04
C ALA A 129 8.85 4.44 21.63
N ARG A 130 8.45 4.46 20.36
CA ARG A 130 7.58 5.48 19.77
C ARG A 130 8.15 6.91 19.86
N LYS A 131 9.33 7.09 19.27
CA LYS A 131 10.03 8.37 19.10
C LYS A 131 9.17 9.46 18.45
N GLU A 132 8.17 9.08 17.65
CA GLU A 132 7.22 10.00 17.03
C GLU A 132 6.19 10.60 18.01
N ASP A 133 5.99 10.01 19.18
CA ASP A 133 4.97 10.45 20.14
C ASP A 133 5.52 11.55 21.06
N GLU A 134 5.27 12.81 20.70
CA GLU A 134 5.67 13.96 21.52
C GLU A 134 5.18 13.88 22.97
N THR A 135 4.05 13.23 23.25
CA THR A 135 3.46 13.22 24.60
C THR A 135 4.21 12.24 25.50
N ALA A 136 4.53 11.04 24.99
CA ALA A 136 5.45 10.13 25.67
C ALA A 136 6.85 10.77 25.81
N MET A 137 7.38 11.35 24.72
CA MET A 137 8.72 11.94 24.70
C MET A 137 8.85 13.17 25.60
N LYS A 138 7.79 13.93 25.88
CA LYS A 138 7.80 15.02 26.88
C LYS A 138 7.99 14.52 28.31
N LEU A 139 7.62 13.26 28.60
CA LEU A 139 7.75 12.66 29.92
C LEU A 139 9.09 11.91 30.10
N VAL A 140 9.62 11.27 29.05
CA VAL A 140 10.86 10.47 29.10
C VAL A 140 12.11 11.35 29.30
N SER A 141 12.93 11.00 30.29
CA SER A 141 14.21 11.66 30.57
C SER A 141 15.26 11.38 29.47
N PRO A 142 16.03 12.38 29.02
CA PRO A 142 17.14 12.17 28.08
C PRO A 142 18.34 11.48 28.73
N VAL A 143 18.97 10.57 27.99
CA VAL A 143 20.30 10.01 28.28
C VAL A 143 21.33 10.74 27.41
N GLN A 144 22.38 11.29 28.02
CA GLN A 144 23.49 11.89 27.29
C GLN A 144 24.53 10.82 26.95
N ILE A 145 25.03 10.83 25.72
CA ILE A 145 26.02 9.88 25.21
C ILE A 145 27.26 10.68 24.82
N VAL A 146 28.34 10.53 25.58
CA VAL A 146 29.60 11.25 25.40
C VAL A 146 30.61 10.30 24.78
N HIS A 147 30.88 10.49 23.50
CA HIS A 147 31.78 9.66 22.71
C HIS A 147 33.14 10.35 22.48
N GLY A 148 34.24 9.61 22.60
CA GLY A 148 35.60 10.14 22.47
C GLY A 148 36.18 10.71 23.76
N ASN A 149 37.50 10.89 23.78
CA ASN A 149 38.25 11.31 24.97
C ASN A 149 38.39 12.85 25.06
N SER A 150 38.47 13.36 26.29
CA SER A 150 38.75 14.78 26.58
C SER A 150 39.84 14.90 27.64
N THR A 151 40.79 15.82 27.42
CA THR A 151 41.89 16.11 28.35
C THR A 151 41.49 17.09 29.46
N SER A 152 40.39 17.84 29.31
CA SER A 152 39.89 18.78 30.32
C SER A 152 38.87 18.15 31.27
N ASN A 153 38.05 17.22 30.78
CA ASN A 153 37.03 16.50 31.56
C ASN A 153 37.10 14.99 31.24
N PRO A 154 37.97 14.22 31.91
CA PRO A 154 38.04 12.77 31.72
C PRO A 154 36.79 12.08 32.28
N PRO A 155 36.37 10.94 31.67
CA PRO A 155 35.23 10.16 32.18
C PRO A 155 35.53 9.60 33.59
N PRO A 156 34.54 9.57 34.50
CA PRO A 156 34.77 9.21 35.90
C PRO A 156 35.14 7.73 36.08
N GLY A 157 35.84 7.43 37.18
CA GLY A 157 36.27 6.07 37.53
C GLY A 157 35.10 5.16 37.88
N CYS A 158 35.26 3.85 37.63
CA CYS A 158 34.24 2.84 37.91
C CYS A 158 34.06 2.62 39.42
N ASN A 159 32.82 2.73 39.92
CA ASN A 159 32.46 2.21 41.25
C ASN A 159 32.10 0.72 41.16
N ASN A 160 31.29 0.37 40.17
CA ASN A 160 30.77 -0.97 39.94
C ASN A 160 31.21 -1.45 38.55
N THR A 161 31.71 -2.69 38.44
CA THR A 161 32.13 -3.28 37.16
C THR A 161 31.35 -4.57 36.89
N HIS A 162 30.79 -4.68 35.69
CA HIS A 162 29.97 -5.81 35.25
C HIS A 162 30.59 -6.49 34.03
N ASN A 163 30.34 -7.78 33.86
CA ASN A 163 30.89 -8.61 32.77
C ASN A 163 29.87 -8.90 31.64
N VAL A 164 28.72 -8.22 31.64
CA VAL A 164 27.62 -8.37 30.68
C VAL A 164 27.22 -7.03 30.07
N THR A 165 26.55 -7.06 28.92
CA THR A 165 26.04 -5.87 28.22
C THR A 165 24.99 -5.14 29.08
N ALA A 166 25.07 -3.81 29.15
CA ALA A 166 23.98 -2.99 29.72
C ALA A 166 22.84 -2.78 28.71
N VAL A 167 21.60 -2.78 29.16
CA VAL A 167 20.44 -2.34 28.37
C VAL A 167 19.74 -1.21 29.14
N VAL A 168 19.74 -0.01 28.55
CA VAL A 168 19.25 1.23 29.17
C VAL A 168 17.91 1.63 28.54
N PHE A 169 16.86 1.76 29.35
CA PHE A 169 15.52 2.15 28.89
C PHE A 169 14.72 2.89 29.97
N SER A 170 13.68 3.63 29.57
CA SER A 170 12.80 4.39 30.48
C SER A 170 11.55 3.62 30.89
N SER A 171 11.20 3.62 32.18
CA SER A 171 9.91 3.09 32.69
C SER A 171 8.81 4.15 32.80
N LYS A 172 8.77 5.11 31.87
CA LYS A 172 7.84 6.25 31.90
C LYS A 172 6.96 6.31 30.66
N GLY A 173 6.93 7.42 29.91
CA GLY A 173 5.96 7.61 28.82
C GLY A 173 4.52 7.39 29.30
N PHE A 174 3.82 6.42 28.73
CA PHE A 174 2.43 6.08 29.06
C PHE A 174 2.27 4.90 30.05
N THR A 175 3.31 4.61 30.85
CA THR A 175 3.26 3.63 31.95
C THR A 175 2.08 3.89 32.91
N GLY A 176 1.46 2.83 33.42
CA GLY A 176 0.14 2.86 34.09
C GLY A 176 -1.03 2.42 33.20
N ASN A 177 -0.79 2.18 31.91
CA ASN A 177 -1.76 1.56 30.99
C ASN A 177 -1.17 0.32 30.33
N VAL A 178 -1.79 -0.84 30.58
CA VAL A 178 -1.34 -2.18 30.14
C VAL A 178 -1.06 -2.24 28.63
N PHE A 179 -1.83 -1.53 27.80
CA PHE A 179 -1.58 -1.48 26.36
C PHE A 179 -0.20 -0.89 26.06
N HIS A 180 0.10 0.31 26.57
CA HIS A 180 1.39 0.98 26.34
C HIS A 180 2.53 0.26 27.06
N GLU A 181 2.31 -0.29 28.25
CA GLU A 181 3.33 -1.06 28.97
C GLU A 181 3.80 -2.27 28.16
N PHE A 182 2.88 -3.05 27.58
CA PHE A 182 3.26 -4.17 26.69
C PHE A 182 3.80 -3.69 25.35
N ASN A 183 3.15 -2.71 24.72
CA ASN A 183 3.46 -2.25 23.37
C ASN A 183 4.79 -1.48 23.27
N GLU A 184 5.04 -0.57 24.21
CA GLU A 184 6.12 0.42 24.15
C GLU A 184 7.31 0.05 25.05
N ILE A 185 7.15 -0.95 25.94
CA ILE A 185 8.21 -1.41 26.83
C ILE A 185 8.44 -2.92 26.74
N ILE A 186 7.46 -3.78 27.05
CA ILE A 186 7.74 -5.23 27.20
C ILE A 186 8.06 -5.94 25.87
N ILE A 187 7.28 -5.71 24.81
CA ILE A 187 7.57 -6.26 23.47
C ILE A 187 8.89 -5.68 22.92
N PRO A 188 9.14 -4.36 22.98
CA PRO A 188 10.43 -3.76 22.64
C PRO A 188 11.62 -4.29 23.45
N LEU A 189 11.44 -4.59 24.74
CA LEU A 189 12.44 -5.29 25.55
C LEU A 189 12.73 -6.68 25.00
N PHE A 190 11.71 -7.51 24.75
CA PHE A 190 11.90 -8.85 24.19
C PHE A 190 12.63 -8.81 22.84
N ILE A 191 12.21 -7.92 21.93
CA ILE A 191 12.86 -7.68 20.63
C ILE A 191 14.34 -7.32 20.81
N THR A 192 14.62 -6.38 21.72
CA THR A 192 15.98 -5.86 21.95
C THR A 192 16.87 -6.87 22.69
N THR A 193 16.31 -7.81 23.45
CA THR A 193 17.09 -8.56 24.46
C THR A 193 17.06 -10.09 24.43
N ARG A 194 16.01 -10.78 23.94
CA ARG A 194 15.87 -12.25 24.08
C ARG A 194 17.09 -13.02 23.54
N HIS A 195 17.73 -12.48 22.51
CA HIS A 195 18.91 -13.06 21.86
C HIS A 195 20.16 -13.14 22.76
N PHE A 196 20.29 -12.29 23.78
CA PHE A 196 21.39 -12.37 24.77
C PHE A 196 21.23 -13.54 25.75
N ARG A 197 20.10 -14.27 25.75
CA ARG A 197 19.83 -15.42 26.64
C ARG A 197 20.12 -15.09 28.11
N SER A 198 19.52 -14.00 28.57
CA SER A 198 19.61 -13.49 29.95
C SER A 198 21.01 -12.99 30.40
N ARG A 199 22.01 -12.96 29.50
CA ARG A 199 23.38 -12.46 29.75
C ARG A 199 23.54 -10.96 29.51
N LEU A 200 22.67 -10.17 30.12
CA LEU A 200 22.64 -8.70 30.09
C LEU A 200 22.26 -8.17 31.47
N LYS A 201 22.46 -6.87 31.75
CA LYS A 201 21.96 -6.21 32.96
C LYS A 201 21.16 -4.95 32.60
N PHE A 202 19.99 -4.77 33.20
CA PHE A 202 19.12 -3.62 32.94
C PHE A 202 19.51 -2.40 33.77
N VAL A 203 19.43 -1.21 33.15
CA VAL A 203 19.50 0.10 33.81
C VAL A 203 18.22 0.84 33.43
N ILE A 204 17.34 1.08 34.40
CA ILE A 204 16.01 1.64 34.13
C ILE A 204 15.98 3.12 34.52
N THR A 205 15.92 3.99 33.52
CA THR A 205 15.76 5.44 33.69
C THR A 205 14.31 5.76 34.03
N ASP A 206 14.08 6.90 34.70
CA ASP A 206 12.74 7.27 35.20
C ASP A 206 12.09 6.13 36.04
N TYR A 207 12.84 5.56 36.97
CA TYR A 207 12.51 4.29 37.64
C TYR A 207 11.16 4.32 38.37
N GLN A 208 10.23 3.47 37.92
CA GLN A 208 8.92 3.29 38.58
C GLN A 208 8.88 1.95 39.33
N LEU A 209 9.01 2.00 40.65
CA LEU A 209 9.04 0.81 41.52
C LEU A 209 7.82 -0.11 41.31
N GLN A 210 6.61 0.46 41.23
CA GLN A 210 5.38 -0.31 41.02
C GLN A 210 5.36 -1.06 39.67
N TRP A 211 5.87 -0.43 38.60
CA TRP A 211 6.00 -1.05 37.29
C TRP A 211 7.07 -2.16 37.30
N ALA A 212 8.23 -1.89 37.91
CA ALA A 212 9.32 -2.86 38.02
C ALA A 212 8.92 -4.10 38.83
N GLN A 213 8.10 -3.91 39.89
CA GLN A 213 7.49 -5.00 40.65
C GLN A 213 6.47 -5.78 39.81
N LYS A 214 5.53 -5.09 39.16
CA LYS A 214 4.48 -5.68 38.29
C LYS A 214 5.05 -6.56 37.17
N TYR A 215 6.18 -6.17 36.58
CA TYR A 215 6.84 -6.90 35.49
C TYR A 215 8.09 -7.68 35.92
N ASN A 216 8.30 -7.89 37.22
CA ASN A 216 9.51 -8.53 37.76
C ASN A 216 9.78 -9.92 37.16
N ARG A 217 8.74 -10.76 36.97
CA ARG A 217 8.89 -12.09 36.35
C ARG A 217 9.52 -11.99 34.95
N VAL A 218 9.01 -11.10 34.12
CA VAL A 218 9.52 -10.83 32.76
C VAL A 218 10.95 -10.29 32.79
N LEU A 219 11.25 -9.33 33.67
CA LEU A 219 12.59 -8.75 33.79
C LEU A 219 13.63 -9.81 34.22
N SER A 220 13.29 -10.63 35.22
CA SER A 220 14.15 -11.73 35.70
C SER A 220 14.36 -12.85 34.68
N HIS A 221 13.42 -13.06 33.76
CA HIS A 221 13.57 -14.02 32.66
C HIS A 221 14.41 -13.43 31.50
N LEU A 222 14.30 -12.12 31.22
CA LEU A 222 15.14 -11.43 30.22
C LEU A 222 16.55 -11.11 30.70
N SER A 223 16.80 -11.08 32.02
CA SER A 223 18.11 -10.78 32.62
C SER A 223 18.33 -11.57 33.90
N GLY A 224 19.42 -12.35 33.95
CA GLY A 224 19.84 -13.07 35.16
C GLY A 224 20.56 -12.21 36.19
N TYR A 225 20.30 -10.90 36.22
CA TYR A 225 20.98 -9.90 37.05
C TYR A 225 20.01 -8.83 37.52
N ASP A 226 20.18 -8.33 38.75
CA ASP A 226 19.28 -7.32 39.33
C ASP A 226 19.22 -6.02 38.51
N VAL A 227 18.06 -5.38 38.47
CA VAL A 227 17.88 -4.09 37.80
C VAL A 227 18.62 -2.98 38.54
N ILE A 228 19.30 -2.10 37.81
CA ILE A 228 19.92 -0.88 38.35
C ILE A 228 18.93 0.29 38.26
N ASN A 229 18.64 0.91 39.41
CA ASN A 229 18.00 2.22 39.50
C ASN A 229 19.10 3.32 39.56
N PRO A 230 19.18 4.26 38.59
CA PRO A 230 20.27 5.22 38.46
C PRO A 230 20.14 6.48 39.36
N ASP A 231 19.71 6.33 40.61
CA ASP A 231 19.55 7.45 41.57
C ASP A 231 20.76 7.67 42.51
N ASP A 232 21.62 6.66 42.68
CA ASP A 232 22.70 6.66 43.69
C ASP A 232 23.90 7.55 43.36
N GLY A 233 24.03 7.95 42.09
CA GLY A 233 25.18 8.70 41.57
C GLY A 233 26.48 7.92 41.47
N SER A 234 26.45 6.59 41.48
CA SER A 234 27.64 5.78 41.20
C SER A 234 27.90 5.64 39.69
N VAL A 235 29.08 5.13 39.36
CA VAL A 235 29.53 4.84 37.99
C VAL A 235 29.56 3.33 37.78
N HIS A 236 28.73 2.86 36.84
CA HIS A 236 28.67 1.46 36.43
C HIS A 236 29.40 1.25 35.10
N CYS A 237 30.38 0.35 35.08
CA CYS A 237 31.20 0.03 33.92
C CYS A 237 30.81 -1.32 33.33
N PHE A 238 30.60 -1.36 32.01
CA PHE A 238 30.15 -2.54 31.27
C PHE A 238 31.01 -2.74 30.03
N PRO A 239 31.21 -3.98 29.53
CA PRO A 239 31.98 -4.24 28.30
C PRO A 239 31.27 -3.79 27.02
N GLY A 240 30.02 -3.33 27.09
CA GLY A 240 29.20 -2.84 25.97
C GLY A 240 27.80 -2.47 26.44
N ALA A 241 27.03 -1.78 25.60
CA ALA A 241 25.68 -1.33 25.94
C ALA A 241 24.73 -1.19 24.75
N VAL A 242 23.43 -1.21 25.06
CA VAL A 242 22.31 -0.79 24.21
C VAL A 242 21.53 0.29 24.97
N ILE A 243 21.16 1.39 24.31
CA ILE A 243 20.42 2.52 24.89
C ILE A 243 19.22 2.79 23.98
N GLY A 244 18.01 2.63 24.51
CA GLY A 244 16.78 2.60 23.72
C GLY A 244 16.30 1.17 23.42
N LEU A 245 15.08 1.06 22.91
CA LEU A 245 14.40 -0.21 22.63
C LEU A 245 13.88 -0.22 21.18
N LYS A 246 14.10 -1.32 20.45
CA LYS A 246 13.55 -1.50 19.11
C LYS A 246 12.04 -1.73 19.14
N TYR A 247 11.30 -1.00 18.32
CA TYR A 247 9.86 -1.15 18.11
C TYR A 247 9.58 -1.62 16.67
N HIS A 248 8.53 -2.42 16.47
CA HIS A 248 8.11 -2.88 15.14
C HIS A 248 6.74 -2.34 14.76
N ASN A 249 5.67 -2.73 15.46
CA ASN A 249 4.32 -2.18 15.31
C ASN A 249 3.47 -2.52 16.56
N ASN A 250 2.23 -2.03 16.62
CA ASN A 250 1.29 -2.23 17.72
C ASN A 250 1.14 -3.72 18.09
N LEU A 251 1.52 -4.09 19.32
CA LEU A 251 1.51 -5.46 19.86
C LEU A 251 2.08 -6.53 18.92
N ALA A 252 3.07 -6.16 18.10
CA ALA A 252 3.59 -6.99 17.02
C ALA A 252 5.12 -6.98 16.95
N LEU A 253 5.70 -8.01 16.33
CA LEU A 253 7.13 -8.10 16.08
C LEU A 253 7.42 -8.75 14.72
N ASN A 254 8.42 -8.22 14.00
CA ASN A 254 8.82 -8.74 12.70
C ASN A 254 9.90 -9.83 12.85
N ILE A 255 9.58 -11.04 12.37
CA ILE A 255 10.45 -12.22 12.31
C ILE A 255 11.73 -11.91 11.51
N THR A 256 11.65 -11.15 10.41
CA THR A 256 12.83 -10.89 9.57
C THR A 256 13.77 -9.85 10.16
N ASP A 257 13.32 -9.00 11.10
CA ASP A 257 14.13 -7.96 11.74
C ASP A 257 14.73 -8.35 13.09
N ILE A 258 14.00 -9.10 13.91
CA ILE A 258 14.45 -9.48 15.26
C ILE A 258 15.71 -10.38 15.25
N PRO A 259 16.70 -10.14 16.14
CA PRO A 259 17.85 -11.03 16.34
C PRO A 259 17.50 -12.46 16.79
N GLY A 260 17.03 -13.32 15.89
CA GLY A 260 16.71 -14.70 16.23
C GLY A 260 15.67 -15.36 15.34
N GLY A 261 14.87 -14.59 14.61
CA GLY A 261 13.71 -15.12 13.89
C GLY A 261 12.52 -15.47 14.79
N TYR A 262 12.47 -14.93 16.01
CA TYR A 262 11.33 -15.13 16.92
C TYR A 262 10.04 -14.49 16.36
N SER A 263 8.91 -15.09 16.67
CA SER A 263 7.56 -14.68 16.30
C SER A 263 6.73 -14.19 17.50
N MET A 264 5.51 -13.70 17.27
CA MET A 264 4.56 -13.43 18.38
C MET A 264 4.21 -14.69 19.17
N PHE A 265 4.28 -15.88 18.55
CA PHE A 265 4.12 -17.17 19.24
C PHE A 265 5.30 -17.43 20.20
N ASP A 266 6.54 -17.16 19.79
CA ASP A 266 7.72 -17.26 20.68
C ASP A 266 7.65 -16.27 21.84
N PHE A 267 7.10 -15.08 21.62
CA PHE A 267 6.89 -14.10 22.69
C PHE A 267 5.82 -14.56 23.69
N LYS A 268 4.70 -15.13 23.22
CA LYS A 268 3.69 -15.74 24.09
C LYS A 268 4.23 -16.95 24.84
N HIS A 269 5.04 -17.80 24.22
CA HIS A 269 5.74 -18.88 24.90
C HIS A 269 6.67 -18.34 26.00
N PHE A 270 7.44 -17.29 25.71
CA PHE A 270 8.28 -16.63 26.72
C PHE A 270 7.47 -16.03 27.89
N LEU A 271 6.29 -15.46 27.64
CA LEU A 271 5.40 -14.99 28.71
C LEU A 271 4.84 -16.17 29.52
N LYS A 272 4.43 -17.26 28.86
CA LYS A 272 4.01 -18.51 29.51
C LYS A 272 5.11 -19.06 30.42
N GLU A 273 6.36 -19.11 29.95
CA GLU A 273 7.55 -19.47 30.75
C GLU A 273 7.77 -18.50 31.92
N SER A 274 7.62 -17.19 31.70
CA SER A 274 7.84 -16.15 32.72
C SER A 274 6.80 -16.20 33.85
N TYR A 275 5.52 -16.40 33.52
CA TYR A 275 4.42 -16.43 34.49
C TYR A 275 4.06 -17.85 34.96
N ASN A 276 4.77 -18.90 34.50
CA ASN A 276 4.50 -20.31 34.82
C ASN A 276 3.07 -20.77 34.47
N LEU A 277 2.59 -20.30 33.32
CA LEU A 277 1.23 -20.57 32.83
C LEU A 277 1.11 -22.01 32.30
N LYS A 278 -0.04 -22.64 32.51
CA LYS A 278 -0.18 -24.11 32.44
C LYS A 278 -0.77 -24.62 31.12
N ILE A 279 -1.45 -23.76 30.35
CA ILE A 279 -2.24 -24.16 29.18
C ILE A 279 -1.65 -23.53 27.92
N ASP A 280 -1.14 -24.36 27.01
CA ASP A 280 -0.55 -23.94 25.72
C ASP A 280 -1.60 -23.65 24.64
N HIS A 281 -2.66 -24.46 24.60
CA HIS A 281 -3.66 -24.50 23.55
C HIS A 281 -5.05 -24.74 24.15
N VAL A 282 -6.08 -24.13 23.55
CA VAL A 282 -7.46 -24.11 24.06
C VAL A 282 -8.04 -25.50 24.32
N SER A 283 -7.58 -26.53 23.58
CA SER A 283 -7.98 -27.94 23.80
C SER A 283 -7.52 -28.53 25.14
N GLY A 284 -6.69 -27.83 25.93
CA GLY A 284 -6.39 -28.19 27.32
C GLY A 284 -7.52 -27.82 28.31
N ILE A 285 -8.46 -26.97 27.90
CA ILE A 285 -9.59 -26.50 28.71
C ILE A 285 -10.76 -27.49 28.56
N LYS A 286 -11.10 -28.21 29.64
CA LYS A 286 -12.09 -29.31 29.62
C LYS A 286 -13.56 -28.87 29.62
N LYS A 287 -13.87 -27.73 30.24
CA LYS A 287 -15.16 -27.03 30.12
C LYS A 287 -14.81 -25.61 29.63
N PRO A 288 -15.39 -25.09 28.54
CA PRO A 288 -15.01 -23.79 28.02
C PRO A 288 -15.35 -22.69 29.03
N VAL A 289 -14.38 -21.80 29.26
CA VAL A 289 -14.47 -20.66 30.19
C VAL A 289 -14.48 -19.36 29.39
N LEU A 290 -15.44 -18.49 29.66
CA LEU A 290 -15.59 -17.19 29.01
C LEU A 290 -15.33 -16.07 30.01
N MET A 291 -14.33 -15.22 29.73
CA MET A 291 -14.08 -14.01 30.49
C MET A 291 -14.81 -12.82 29.87
N LEU A 292 -15.58 -12.08 30.68
CA LEU A 292 -16.18 -10.82 30.29
C LEU A 292 -15.46 -9.67 31.02
N ILE A 293 -14.82 -8.78 30.28
CA ILE A 293 -14.09 -7.63 30.85
C ILE A 293 -15.06 -6.47 31.08
N SER A 294 -15.43 -6.27 32.36
CA SER A 294 -16.34 -5.21 32.78
C SER A 294 -15.65 -3.84 32.81
N ARG A 295 -16.44 -2.77 32.77
CA ARG A 295 -15.96 -1.37 32.81
C ARG A 295 -16.83 -0.54 33.75
N SER A 296 -16.22 0.20 34.66
CA SER A 296 -16.93 0.98 35.68
C SER A 296 -17.21 2.45 35.33
N LYS A 297 -16.72 2.99 34.18
CA LYS A 297 -16.73 4.46 33.93
C LYS A 297 -17.18 4.96 32.55
N THR A 298 -16.93 4.21 31.47
CA THR A 298 -17.25 4.60 30.07
C THR A 298 -17.37 3.34 29.23
N ARG A 299 -18.23 3.30 28.20
CA ARG A 299 -18.40 2.12 27.34
C ARG A 299 -18.63 0.84 28.15
N ARG A 300 -19.48 0.96 29.18
CA ARG A 300 -19.97 -0.14 30.00
C ARG A 300 -20.99 -0.94 29.20
N PHE A 301 -21.12 -2.23 29.49
CA PHE A 301 -22.29 -3.00 29.06
C PHE A 301 -23.42 -2.73 30.05
N LEU A 302 -24.58 -2.30 29.56
CA LEU A 302 -25.75 -2.00 30.38
C LEU A 302 -26.49 -3.27 30.79
N ASN A 303 -26.52 -4.26 29.90
CA ASN A 303 -27.08 -5.58 30.12
C ASN A 303 -26.01 -6.66 30.39
N GLU A 304 -24.99 -6.32 31.19
CA GLU A 304 -23.87 -7.25 31.48
C GLU A 304 -24.32 -8.56 32.15
N GLU A 305 -25.35 -8.52 33.01
CA GLU A 305 -25.89 -9.73 33.65
C GLU A 305 -26.62 -10.63 32.61
N GLU A 306 -27.46 -10.07 31.73
CA GLU A 306 -28.15 -10.83 30.65
C GLU A 306 -27.15 -11.52 29.71
N MET A 307 -26.03 -10.83 29.39
CA MET A 307 -24.94 -11.41 28.61
C MET A 307 -24.27 -12.58 29.33
N MET A 308 -24.15 -12.53 30.66
CA MET A 308 -23.54 -13.61 31.43
C MET A 308 -24.50 -14.81 31.55
N GLU A 309 -25.77 -14.59 31.87
CA GLU A 309 -26.80 -15.64 31.91
C GLU A 309 -26.89 -16.40 30.58
N MET A 310 -26.97 -15.68 29.45
CA MET A 310 -26.99 -16.28 28.11
C MET A 310 -25.73 -17.13 27.81
N MET A 311 -24.55 -16.68 28.23
CA MET A 311 -23.31 -17.44 28.02
C MET A 311 -23.24 -18.71 28.90
N GLU A 312 -23.88 -18.71 30.07
CA GLU A 312 -24.04 -19.93 30.87
C GLU A 312 -25.08 -20.89 30.27
N GLU A 313 -26.16 -20.39 29.66
CA GLU A 313 -27.10 -21.21 28.87
C GLU A 313 -26.45 -21.85 27.64
N LEU A 314 -25.53 -21.14 26.97
CA LEU A 314 -24.67 -21.70 25.91
C LEU A 314 -23.61 -22.69 26.43
N GLY A 315 -23.57 -22.99 27.73
CA GLY A 315 -22.74 -24.03 28.34
C GLY A 315 -21.33 -23.59 28.74
N PHE A 316 -20.98 -22.30 28.59
CA PHE A 316 -19.73 -21.78 29.11
C PHE A 316 -19.73 -21.78 30.66
N GLN A 317 -18.56 -21.62 31.25
CA GLN A 317 -18.42 -21.11 32.61
C GLN A 317 -17.98 -19.66 32.52
N VAL A 318 -18.76 -18.72 33.04
CA VAL A 318 -18.49 -17.30 32.85
C VAL A 318 -17.70 -16.73 34.03
N THR A 319 -16.82 -15.76 33.77
CA THR A 319 -16.06 -15.05 34.81
C THR A 319 -15.95 -13.56 34.50
N ARG A 320 -16.48 -12.72 35.38
CA ARG A 320 -16.33 -11.26 35.33
C ARG A 320 -14.89 -10.85 35.67
N ALA A 321 -14.31 -9.97 34.84
CA ALA A 321 -13.00 -9.36 35.05
C ALA A 321 -13.16 -7.85 35.30
N GLU A 322 -13.09 -7.47 36.58
CA GLU A 322 -13.23 -6.10 37.06
C GLU A 322 -11.86 -5.40 37.15
N PRO A 323 -11.78 -4.05 37.09
CA PRO A 323 -10.52 -3.30 37.16
C PRO A 323 -9.62 -3.65 38.35
N GLU A 324 -10.23 -3.91 39.49
CA GLU A 324 -9.58 -4.30 40.74
C GLU A 324 -8.90 -5.66 40.60
N ARG A 325 -9.59 -6.63 39.97
CA ARG A 325 -9.10 -7.98 39.68
C ARG A 325 -8.02 -8.00 38.59
N MET A 326 -8.01 -6.99 37.70
CA MET A 326 -6.96 -6.77 36.69
C MET A 326 -5.69 -6.09 37.24
N SER A 327 -5.66 -5.68 38.51
CA SER A 327 -4.50 -4.97 39.09
C SER A 327 -3.30 -5.89 39.37
N ASN A 328 -3.54 -7.14 39.78
CA ASN A 328 -2.52 -8.13 40.05
C ASN A 328 -2.18 -8.94 38.79
N LEU A 329 -1.16 -8.51 38.04
CA LEU A 329 -0.81 -9.10 36.74
C LEU A 329 -0.44 -10.60 36.84
N ASP A 330 0.24 -11.00 37.91
CA ASP A 330 0.65 -12.40 38.16
C ASP A 330 -0.55 -13.34 38.24
N GLU A 331 -1.55 -12.97 39.06
CA GLU A 331 -2.77 -13.75 39.26
C GLU A 331 -3.71 -13.66 38.06
N PHE A 332 -3.86 -12.46 37.47
CA PHE A 332 -4.74 -12.26 36.33
C PHE A 332 -4.25 -13.00 35.09
N ALA A 333 -2.93 -13.13 34.88
CA ALA A 333 -2.37 -13.96 33.81
C ALA A 333 -2.74 -15.45 33.94
N GLU A 334 -2.76 -16.01 35.17
CA GLU A 334 -3.24 -17.39 35.40
C GLU A 334 -4.74 -17.52 35.12
N VAL A 335 -5.57 -16.55 35.54
CA VAL A 335 -7.02 -16.56 35.24
C VAL A 335 -7.27 -16.47 33.73
N VAL A 336 -6.60 -15.57 33.01
CA VAL A 336 -6.74 -15.43 31.56
C VAL A 336 -6.27 -16.69 30.83
N ASN A 337 -5.16 -17.30 31.24
CA ASN A 337 -4.67 -18.53 30.61
C ASN A 337 -5.65 -19.72 30.76
N SER A 338 -6.55 -19.67 31.75
CA SER A 338 -7.63 -20.66 31.92
C SER A 338 -8.86 -20.42 31.02
N CYS A 339 -8.92 -19.30 30.29
CA CYS A 339 -10.07 -18.91 29.49
C CYS A 339 -9.96 -19.38 28.02
N SER A 340 -11.05 -19.91 27.48
CA SER A 340 -11.19 -20.27 26.06
C SER A 340 -11.77 -19.15 25.21
N VAL A 341 -12.50 -18.21 25.84
CA VAL A 341 -13.05 -17.01 25.22
C VAL A 341 -12.77 -15.79 26.10
N MET A 342 -12.41 -14.65 25.51
CA MET A 342 -12.37 -13.34 26.17
C MET A 342 -13.27 -12.37 25.40
N VAL A 343 -14.15 -11.66 26.09
CA VAL A 343 -15.09 -10.67 25.53
C VAL A 343 -14.87 -9.32 26.20
N GLY A 344 -14.85 -8.23 25.42
CA GLY A 344 -14.81 -6.89 26.00
C GLY A 344 -14.89 -5.75 24.98
N ALA A 345 -15.32 -4.58 25.44
CA ALA A 345 -15.35 -3.37 24.62
C ALA A 345 -13.94 -2.87 24.27
N HIS A 346 -13.79 -2.19 23.12
CA HIS A 346 -12.51 -1.64 22.64
C HIS A 346 -11.73 -0.90 23.74
N GLY A 347 -10.55 -1.43 24.11
CA GLY A 347 -9.72 -0.86 25.17
C GLY A 347 -10.25 -1.03 26.61
N ALA A 348 -11.07 -2.06 26.88
CA ALA A 348 -11.48 -2.50 28.24
C ALA A 348 -10.33 -3.03 29.11
N GLY A 349 -9.23 -3.45 28.49
CA GLY A 349 -8.24 -4.34 29.09
C GLY A 349 -7.84 -5.50 28.17
N LEU A 350 -8.33 -5.51 26.92
CA LEU A 350 -8.15 -6.55 25.90
C LEU A 350 -6.68 -6.93 25.62
N THR A 351 -5.68 -6.09 25.94
CA THR A 351 -4.25 -6.44 25.83
C THR A 351 -3.88 -7.71 26.62
N ASN A 352 -4.66 -8.06 27.64
CA ASN A 352 -4.49 -9.32 28.37
C ASN A 352 -4.73 -10.57 27.49
N GLU A 353 -5.29 -10.44 26.27
CA GLU A 353 -5.36 -11.51 25.25
C GLU A 353 -4.02 -12.25 25.06
N ILE A 354 -2.91 -11.57 25.33
CA ILE A 354 -1.55 -12.11 25.20
C ILE A 354 -1.28 -13.32 26.12
N PHE A 355 -2.06 -13.49 27.18
CA PHE A 355 -2.01 -14.66 28.08
C PHE A 355 -2.98 -15.79 27.71
N LEU A 356 -3.92 -15.55 26.79
CA LEU A 356 -4.86 -16.58 26.32
C LEU A 356 -4.10 -17.72 25.64
N PRO A 357 -4.51 -18.98 25.84
CA PRO A 357 -3.89 -20.11 25.19
C PRO A 357 -4.13 -20.06 23.66
N THR A 358 -3.26 -20.72 22.91
CA THR A 358 -3.34 -20.77 21.44
C THR A 358 -4.68 -21.37 21.00
N GLY A 359 -5.30 -20.80 19.96
CA GLY A 359 -6.60 -21.22 19.46
C GLY A 359 -7.81 -20.69 20.23
N ALA A 360 -7.62 -19.99 21.37
CA ALA A 360 -8.69 -19.33 22.10
C ALA A 360 -9.30 -18.17 21.30
N VAL A 361 -10.54 -17.81 21.63
CA VAL A 361 -11.31 -16.77 20.96
C VAL A 361 -11.19 -15.45 21.69
N MET A 362 -10.95 -14.37 20.94
CA MET A 362 -11.00 -12.99 21.44
C MET A 362 -12.13 -12.27 20.69
N VAL A 363 -13.13 -11.81 21.45
CA VAL A 363 -14.30 -11.08 20.93
C VAL A 363 -14.19 -9.62 21.32
N GLN A 364 -13.84 -8.78 20.35
CA GLN A 364 -13.79 -7.35 20.53
C GLN A 364 -15.14 -6.72 20.18
N VAL A 365 -15.80 -6.11 21.16
CA VAL A 365 -16.95 -5.25 20.92
C VAL A 365 -16.43 -3.87 20.52
N VAL A 366 -16.75 -3.45 19.29
CA VAL A 366 -16.31 -2.20 18.67
C VAL A 366 -17.44 -1.18 18.76
N PRO A 367 -17.29 -0.14 19.60
CA PRO A 367 -18.16 1.03 19.54
C PRO A 367 -17.98 1.74 18.19
N LEU A 368 -19.07 2.34 17.68
CA LEU A 368 -19.09 3.21 16.49
C LEU A 368 -17.80 4.05 16.36
N THR A 369 -17.23 4.14 15.16
CA THR A 369 -16.04 4.92 14.78
C THR A 369 -14.67 4.37 15.19
N LEU A 370 -14.61 3.14 15.72
CA LEU A 370 -13.36 2.55 16.23
C LEU A 370 -12.88 1.32 15.45
N GLU A 371 -13.40 1.08 14.25
CA GLU A 371 -13.16 -0.12 13.43
C GLU A 371 -11.69 -0.25 13.00
N TRP A 372 -11.10 0.85 12.52
CA TRP A 372 -9.65 0.93 12.23
C TRP A 372 -8.81 0.69 13.49
N ALA A 373 -9.21 1.28 14.62
CA ALA A 373 -8.48 1.18 15.88
C ALA A 373 -8.57 -0.23 16.49
N ALA A 374 -9.72 -0.91 16.34
CA ALA A 374 -9.90 -2.30 16.74
C ALA A 374 -8.98 -3.22 15.91
N THR A 375 -9.08 -3.12 14.58
CA THR A 375 -8.24 -3.88 13.64
C THR A 375 -6.75 -3.68 13.91
N LYS A 376 -6.27 -2.44 14.05
CA LYS A 376 -4.83 -2.13 14.18
C LYS A 376 -4.24 -2.23 15.59
N TYR A 377 -5.05 -2.29 16.64
CA TYR A 377 -4.54 -2.48 18.02
C TYR A 377 -4.76 -3.89 18.57
N PHE A 378 -5.69 -4.66 18.02
CA PHE A 378 -6.02 -6.01 18.52
C PHE A 378 -6.35 -7.01 17.39
N GLY A 379 -7.11 -6.63 16.36
CA GLY A 379 -7.55 -7.57 15.32
C GLY A 379 -6.44 -8.21 14.47
N GLU A 380 -5.37 -7.46 14.17
CA GLU A 380 -4.14 -7.98 13.55
C GLU A 380 -3.22 -8.68 14.59
N PRO A 381 -2.92 -8.08 15.76
CA PRO A 381 -2.14 -8.74 16.82
C PRO A 381 -2.67 -10.09 17.30
N ALA A 382 -3.98 -10.21 17.55
CA ALA A 382 -4.61 -11.45 18.02
C ALA A 382 -4.35 -12.63 17.07
N LYS A 383 -4.45 -12.39 15.76
CA LYS A 383 -4.17 -13.40 14.72
C LYS A 383 -2.69 -13.80 14.73
N ALA A 384 -1.77 -12.83 14.86
CA ALA A 384 -0.34 -13.10 15.02
C ALA A 384 -0.01 -13.84 16.34
N MET A 385 -0.81 -13.63 17.38
CA MET A 385 -0.77 -14.33 18.68
C MET A 385 -1.43 -15.72 18.68
N GLY A 386 -1.86 -16.22 17.51
CA GLY A 386 -2.48 -17.53 17.35
C GLY A 386 -3.89 -17.63 17.96
N LEU A 387 -4.60 -16.51 18.05
CA LEU A 387 -5.98 -16.44 18.56
C LEU A 387 -7.00 -16.32 17.43
N GLN A 388 -8.24 -16.72 17.69
CA GLN A 388 -9.38 -16.48 16.82
C GLN A 388 -9.99 -15.11 17.17
N TYR A 389 -9.68 -14.08 16.39
CA TYR A 389 -10.28 -12.75 16.56
C TYR A 389 -11.67 -12.68 15.93
N LEU A 390 -12.66 -12.24 16.71
CA LEU A 390 -14.02 -11.92 16.29
C LEU A 390 -14.31 -10.46 16.61
N GLU A 391 -14.94 -9.77 15.66
CA GLU A 391 -15.29 -8.36 15.78
C GLU A 391 -16.81 -8.21 15.84
N TYR A 392 -17.33 -7.75 16.98
CA TYR A 392 -18.73 -7.34 17.12
C TYR A 392 -18.80 -5.82 16.97
N LYS A 393 -19.11 -5.34 15.77
CA LYS A 393 -19.48 -3.93 15.57
C LYS A 393 -20.87 -3.72 16.15
N ILE A 394 -21.03 -2.70 17.00
CA ILE A 394 -22.35 -2.36 17.51
C ILE A 394 -23.12 -1.57 16.46
N GLU A 395 -24.41 -1.87 16.31
CA GLU A 395 -25.35 -1.03 15.55
C GLU A 395 -25.60 0.29 16.31
N PRO A 396 -26.07 1.35 15.63
CA PRO A 396 -26.34 2.63 16.27
C PRO A 396 -27.26 2.53 17.49
N GLU A 397 -28.35 1.79 17.35
CA GLU A 397 -29.37 1.55 18.38
C GLU A 397 -28.84 0.79 19.62
N GLU A 398 -27.67 0.13 19.54
CA GLU A 398 -26.99 -0.50 20.69
C GLU A 398 -26.12 0.49 21.49
N SER A 399 -26.01 1.74 21.03
CA SER A 399 -25.27 2.81 21.71
C SER A 399 -26.21 3.86 22.29
N SER A 400 -26.05 4.16 23.58
CA SER A 400 -26.73 5.30 24.25
C SER A 400 -26.43 6.68 23.65
N LEU A 401 -25.47 6.78 22.71
CA LEU A 401 -25.31 7.94 21.85
C LEU A 401 -26.55 8.18 20.96
N PHE A 402 -27.26 7.13 20.56
CA PHE A 402 -28.49 7.19 19.76
C PHE A 402 -29.60 7.93 20.50
N ASP A 403 -29.87 7.58 21.76
CA ASP A 403 -30.83 8.29 22.62
C ASP A 403 -30.39 9.73 22.92
N THR A 404 -29.07 9.95 23.06
CA THR A 404 -28.49 11.26 23.42
C THR A 404 -28.56 12.28 22.27
N TYR A 405 -28.37 11.82 21.03
CA TYR A 405 -28.20 12.69 19.86
C TYR A 405 -29.33 12.57 18.82
N GLY A 406 -30.06 11.45 18.81
CA GLY A 406 -31.06 11.14 17.78
C GLY A 406 -30.45 10.59 16.49
N LYS A 407 -31.25 9.81 15.75
CA LYS A 407 -30.84 9.07 14.54
C LYS A 407 -30.19 9.94 13.47
N ASP A 408 -30.72 11.14 13.23
CA ASP A 408 -30.31 12.00 12.12
C ASP A 408 -29.06 12.86 12.44
N HIS A 409 -28.62 12.91 13.69
CA HIS A 409 -27.49 13.73 14.11
C HIS A 409 -26.14 13.10 13.68
N PRO A 410 -25.15 13.87 13.17
CA PRO A 410 -23.92 13.31 12.59
C PRO A 410 -23.09 12.39 13.49
N VAL A 411 -23.25 12.43 14.81
CA VAL A 411 -22.63 11.41 15.70
C VAL A 411 -23.10 9.98 15.41
N ILE A 412 -24.26 9.85 14.78
CA ILE A 412 -24.95 8.60 14.42
C ILE A 412 -25.09 8.45 12.90
N SER A 413 -25.58 9.48 12.19
CA SER A 413 -25.93 9.40 10.76
C SER A 413 -24.74 9.54 9.79
N ASP A 414 -23.72 10.31 10.16
CA ASP A 414 -22.48 10.50 9.40
C ASP A 414 -21.30 10.65 10.38
N PRO A 415 -20.88 9.54 11.02
CA PRO A 415 -19.86 9.60 12.06
C PRO A 415 -18.49 10.02 11.52
N GLU A 416 -18.21 9.72 10.24
CA GLU A 416 -16.97 10.13 9.56
C GLU A 416 -16.87 11.66 9.43
N SER A 417 -17.97 12.37 9.20
CA SER A 417 -18.00 13.83 9.27
C SER A 417 -17.67 14.38 10.67
N VAL A 418 -17.73 13.58 11.73
CA VAL A 418 -17.35 14.00 13.09
C VAL A 418 -15.89 13.64 13.38
N ILE A 419 -15.40 12.51 12.85
CA ILE A 419 -13.97 12.15 12.89
C ILE A 419 -13.13 13.18 12.12
N SER A 420 -13.59 13.62 10.94
CA SER A 420 -12.88 14.59 10.08
C SER A 420 -12.80 16.00 10.69
N LYS A 421 -13.60 16.30 11.72
CA LYS A 421 -13.49 17.52 12.56
C LYS A 421 -12.37 17.42 13.61
N GLY A 422 -11.58 16.34 13.58
CA GLY A 422 -10.32 16.20 14.30
C GLY A 422 -10.42 15.53 15.67
N TYR A 423 -9.25 15.22 16.24
CA TYR A 423 -9.09 14.37 17.43
C TYR A 423 -9.98 14.75 18.62
N TYR A 424 -10.25 16.04 18.85
CA TYR A 424 -11.07 16.50 19.98
C TYR A 424 -12.57 16.20 19.80
N ALA A 425 -13.11 16.26 18.58
CA ALA A 425 -14.50 15.89 18.30
C ALA A 425 -14.71 14.37 18.50
N HIS A 426 -13.86 13.57 17.85
CA HIS A 426 -13.80 12.12 18.03
C HIS A 426 -13.60 11.72 19.51
N ARG A 427 -12.77 12.44 20.28
CA ARG A 427 -12.55 12.18 21.72
C ARG A 427 -13.79 12.42 22.60
N LEU A 428 -14.74 13.25 22.16
CA LEU A 428 -16.00 13.46 22.87
C LEU A 428 -16.95 12.27 22.65
N GLN A 429 -17.15 11.81 21.42
CA GLN A 429 -17.87 10.56 21.12
C GLN A 429 -17.28 9.38 21.91
N ARG A 430 -15.95 9.22 21.84
CA ARG A 430 -15.18 8.12 22.46
C ARG A 430 -15.26 8.05 24.00
N LYS A 431 -15.84 9.07 24.65
CA LYS A 431 -16.10 9.10 26.10
C LYS A 431 -17.56 8.79 26.48
N ALA A 432 -18.52 9.03 25.60
CA ALA A 432 -19.92 9.26 26.00
C ALA A 432 -20.88 8.08 25.80
N GLY A 433 -20.56 7.11 24.93
CA GLY A 433 -21.41 5.93 24.73
C GLY A 433 -21.24 4.86 25.80
N GLU A 434 -22.30 4.54 26.53
CA GLU A 434 -22.58 3.21 27.11
C GLU A 434 -23.23 2.31 26.05
N ILE A 435 -23.13 0.97 26.21
CA ILE A 435 -23.48 -0.03 25.19
C ILE A 435 -24.54 -0.98 25.77
N SER A 436 -25.60 -1.29 25.03
CA SER A 436 -26.57 -2.35 25.35
C SER A 436 -26.63 -3.33 24.19
N LEU A 437 -26.11 -4.54 24.38
CA LEU A 437 -25.88 -5.48 23.27
C LEU A 437 -27.13 -6.30 22.94
N ASN A 438 -27.41 -6.45 21.65
CA ASN A 438 -28.43 -7.32 21.11
C ASN A 438 -27.97 -8.78 21.23
N VAL A 439 -28.37 -9.40 22.35
CA VAL A 439 -28.08 -10.78 22.74
C VAL A 439 -28.41 -11.77 21.61
N ALA A 440 -29.52 -11.57 20.88
CA ALA A 440 -29.91 -12.45 19.78
C ALA A 440 -28.94 -12.35 18.59
N SER A 441 -28.54 -11.14 18.19
CA SER A 441 -27.50 -10.94 17.17
C SER A 441 -26.13 -11.47 17.60
N PHE A 442 -25.82 -11.41 18.91
CA PHE A 442 -24.57 -11.93 19.49
C PHE A 442 -24.47 -13.46 19.39
N ILE A 443 -25.57 -14.19 19.62
CA ILE A 443 -25.62 -15.66 19.50
C ILE A 443 -25.38 -16.12 18.05
N VAL A 444 -25.83 -15.33 17.05
CA VAL A 444 -25.78 -15.69 15.62
C VAL A 444 -24.36 -15.60 15.02
N MET A 445 -23.36 -15.13 15.76
CA MET A 445 -21.96 -15.12 15.30
C MET A 445 -21.48 -16.53 14.89
N PRO A 446 -21.14 -16.78 13.60
CA PRO A 446 -20.97 -18.13 13.04
C PRO A 446 -19.85 -19.00 13.64
N SER A 447 -19.02 -18.46 14.52
CA SER A 447 -17.82 -19.08 15.10
C SER A 447 -17.99 -19.46 16.58
N ILE A 448 -18.87 -18.76 17.32
CA ILE A 448 -19.09 -19.02 18.76
C ILE A 448 -19.86 -20.34 18.93
N GLY A 449 -20.94 -20.55 18.17
CA GLY A 449 -21.73 -21.79 18.22
C GLY A 449 -21.10 -22.99 17.51
N ASN A 450 -20.46 -22.80 16.35
CA ASN A 450 -19.94 -23.92 15.54
C ASN A 450 -18.74 -24.66 16.15
N SER A 451 -18.13 -24.12 17.21
CA SER A 451 -17.03 -24.80 17.93
C SER A 451 -17.51 -25.97 18.82
N PHE A 452 -18.82 -26.05 19.12
CA PHE A 452 -19.39 -27.05 20.05
C PHE A 452 -20.76 -27.59 19.59
N SER A 453 -20.83 -28.18 18.40
CA SER A 453 -22.09 -28.71 17.84
C SER A 453 -22.51 -30.07 18.43
N ILE A 454 -23.51 -30.06 19.30
CA ILE A 454 -24.27 -31.26 19.71
C ILE A 454 -25.39 -31.48 18.68
N GLN A 455 -25.49 -32.68 18.11
CA GLN A 455 -26.50 -33.02 17.11
C GLN A 455 -27.87 -33.34 17.73
N LEU A 456 -28.94 -32.86 17.09
CA LEU A 456 -30.30 -33.38 17.17
C LEU A 456 -30.94 -33.35 15.77
N SER A 457 -31.85 -34.29 15.48
CA SER A 457 -32.33 -34.61 14.13
C SER A 457 -33.85 -34.77 14.06
N CYS A 458 -34.50 -34.39 12.95
CA CYS A 458 -35.85 -34.88 12.62
C CYS A 458 -36.20 -34.83 11.11
N ASP A 459 -36.90 -35.90 10.67
CA ASP A 459 -37.05 -36.44 9.31
C ASP A 459 -38.29 -35.98 8.46
N THR A 460 -38.11 -35.91 7.12
CA THR A 460 -38.94 -36.52 6.01
C THR A 460 -40.23 -35.94 5.31
N MET A 461 -40.23 -36.03 3.95
CA MET A 461 -41.31 -36.40 2.95
C MET A 461 -42.49 -35.40 2.64
N ILE A 462 -43.49 -35.56 1.71
CA ILE A 462 -43.95 -36.67 0.81
C ILE A 462 -44.73 -36.26 -0.51
N THR A 463 -44.38 -36.82 -1.70
CA THR A 463 -45.17 -37.11 -2.96
C THR A 463 -46.04 -36.05 -3.73
N ARG A 464 -46.89 -36.40 -4.75
CA ARG A 464 -46.59 -36.72 -6.20
C ARG A 464 -47.84 -37.09 -7.11
N ARG A 465 -48.09 -36.35 -8.22
CA ARG A 465 -48.78 -36.73 -9.53
C ARG A 465 -50.30 -37.11 -9.56
N TRP A 466 -50.94 -37.08 -10.75
CA TRP A 466 -51.73 -38.15 -11.42
C TRP A 466 -52.15 -37.74 -12.88
N ASP A 467 -52.71 -38.67 -13.68
CA ASP A 467 -52.90 -38.60 -15.17
C ASP A 467 -54.21 -39.39 -15.58
N CYS A 468 -54.89 -39.35 -16.75
CA CYS A 468 -54.80 -38.63 -18.06
C CYS A 468 -56.09 -38.80 -18.95
N ALA A 469 -56.13 -38.16 -20.15
CA ALA A 469 -56.82 -38.52 -21.43
C ALA A 469 -58.35 -38.36 -21.71
N VAL A 470 -58.70 -37.46 -22.66
CA VAL A 470 -59.75 -37.57 -23.73
C VAL A 470 -59.25 -36.76 -24.96
N GLY A 471 -59.60 -37.12 -26.21
CA GLY A 471 -59.09 -36.44 -27.42
C GLY A 471 -60.06 -36.28 -28.61
N GLN A 472 -59.66 -35.40 -29.54
CA GLN A 472 -60.20 -35.14 -30.88
C GLN A 472 -61.59 -34.45 -31.05
N SER A 473 -62.49 -34.43 -30.07
CA SER A 473 -63.68 -33.54 -30.11
C SER A 473 -63.44 -32.14 -29.51
N VAL A 474 -62.26 -31.92 -28.92
CA VAL A 474 -62.00 -30.84 -27.96
C VAL A 474 -61.62 -29.50 -28.61
N PHE A 475 -60.95 -29.51 -29.76
CA PHE A 475 -60.25 -28.34 -30.33
C PHE A 475 -61.12 -27.14 -30.70
N ILE A 476 -62.44 -27.30 -30.81
CA ILE A 476 -63.36 -26.21 -31.20
C ILE A 476 -64.12 -25.66 -29.99
N CYS A 477 -64.60 -26.52 -29.08
CA CYS A 477 -65.15 -26.07 -27.80
C CYS A 477 -64.07 -25.41 -26.91
N MET A 478 -62.80 -25.75 -27.11
CA MET A 478 -61.65 -25.05 -26.51
C MET A 478 -61.01 -24.03 -27.45
N LEU A 479 -61.59 -23.64 -28.59
CA LEU A 479 -60.95 -22.66 -29.49
C LEU A 479 -60.79 -21.30 -28.79
N GLU A 480 -61.85 -20.80 -28.16
CA GLU A 480 -61.80 -19.54 -27.40
C GLU A 480 -60.88 -19.66 -26.18
N GLN A 481 -60.89 -20.80 -25.48
CA GLN A 481 -60.03 -21.07 -24.31
C GLN A 481 -58.54 -21.15 -24.70
N ASN A 482 -58.22 -21.82 -25.80
CA ASN A 482 -56.86 -21.92 -26.33
C ASN A 482 -56.37 -20.58 -26.91
N LEU A 483 -57.26 -19.78 -27.50
CA LEU A 483 -56.96 -18.43 -27.97
C LEU A 483 -56.68 -17.48 -26.80
N ASP A 484 -57.42 -17.59 -25.70
CA ASP A 484 -57.21 -16.79 -24.50
C ASP A 484 -55.93 -17.21 -23.74
N ALA A 485 -55.67 -18.52 -23.65
CA ALA A 485 -54.41 -19.07 -23.16
C ALA A 485 -53.22 -18.66 -24.05
N LEU A 486 -53.40 -18.60 -25.38
CA LEU A 486 -52.37 -18.10 -26.31
C LEU A 486 -52.09 -16.62 -26.09
N LYS A 487 -53.12 -15.75 -26.03
CA LYS A 487 -52.95 -14.32 -25.71
C LYS A 487 -52.18 -14.13 -24.40
N THR A 488 -52.58 -14.85 -23.36
CA THR A 488 -51.92 -14.81 -22.04
C THR A 488 -50.46 -15.25 -22.15
N ALA A 489 -50.17 -16.35 -22.85
CA ALA A 489 -48.81 -16.86 -23.02
C ALA A 489 -47.92 -15.97 -23.91
N VAL A 490 -48.49 -15.26 -24.89
CA VAL A 490 -47.78 -14.27 -25.71
C VAL A 490 -47.41 -13.05 -24.86
N VAL A 491 -48.33 -12.55 -24.03
CA VAL A 491 -48.07 -11.47 -23.07
C VAL A 491 -46.99 -11.87 -22.07
N GLU A 492 -47.09 -13.04 -21.44
CA GLU A 492 -46.05 -13.62 -20.57
C GLU A 492 -44.69 -13.73 -21.27
N LEU A 493 -44.64 -14.21 -22.52
CA LEU A 493 -43.41 -14.34 -23.30
C LEU A 493 -42.81 -12.97 -23.65
N ASN A 494 -43.65 -11.97 -23.93
CA ASN A 494 -43.22 -10.60 -24.19
C ASN A 494 -42.63 -9.93 -22.93
N HIS A 495 -43.24 -10.16 -21.75
CA HIS A 495 -42.65 -9.75 -20.47
C HIS A 495 -41.30 -10.43 -20.23
N LEU A 496 -41.22 -11.76 -20.34
CA LEU A 496 -39.96 -12.50 -20.17
C LEU A 496 -38.88 -12.06 -21.17
N ARG A 497 -39.25 -11.77 -22.43
CA ARG A 497 -38.32 -11.22 -23.43
C ARG A 497 -37.79 -9.85 -23.03
N ASN A 498 -38.65 -8.99 -22.48
CA ASN A 498 -38.26 -7.66 -22.00
C ASN A 498 -37.37 -7.77 -20.76
N ASP A 499 -37.67 -8.63 -19.79
CA ASP A 499 -36.83 -8.84 -18.60
C ASP A 499 -35.42 -9.34 -18.97
N VAL A 500 -35.31 -10.29 -19.91
CA VAL A 500 -34.02 -10.75 -20.45
C VAL A 500 -33.29 -9.63 -21.19
N MET A 501 -34.00 -8.84 -22.01
CA MET A 501 -33.43 -7.68 -22.71
C MET A 501 -32.93 -6.61 -21.72
N THR A 502 -33.66 -6.32 -20.65
CA THR A 502 -33.25 -5.38 -19.60
C THR A 502 -32.01 -5.88 -18.85
N LYS A 503 -31.92 -7.17 -18.53
CA LYS A 503 -30.69 -7.78 -17.96
C LYS A 503 -29.49 -7.63 -18.91
N VAL A 504 -29.71 -7.77 -20.22
CA VAL A 504 -28.66 -7.59 -21.24
C VAL A 504 -28.21 -6.12 -21.33
N ILE A 505 -29.14 -5.16 -21.44
CA ILE A 505 -28.84 -3.72 -21.48
C ILE A 505 -28.07 -3.30 -20.22
N ILE A 506 -28.51 -3.73 -19.03
CA ILE A 506 -27.81 -3.51 -17.75
C ILE A 506 -26.36 -4.05 -17.81
N SER A 507 -26.16 -5.23 -18.40
CA SER A 507 -24.84 -5.87 -18.52
C SER A 507 -23.92 -5.16 -19.54
N GLU A 508 -24.49 -4.53 -20.56
CA GLU A 508 -23.77 -3.79 -21.59
C GLU A 508 -23.42 -2.37 -21.11
N GLU A 509 -24.39 -1.62 -20.60
CA GLU A 509 -24.22 -0.21 -20.19
C GLU A 509 -23.41 -0.03 -18.89
N LEU A 510 -23.63 -0.88 -17.87
CA LEU A 510 -22.96 -0.75 -16.57
C LEU A 510 -21.68 -1.60 -16.44
N HIS A 511 -21.54 -2.64 -17.25
CA HIS A 511 -20.45 -3.63 -17.10
C HIS A 511 -19.66 -3.91 -18.39
N GLN A 512 -20.04 -3.34 -19.55
CA GLN A 512 -19.36 -3.50 -20.84
C GLN A 512 -19.16 -4.99 -21.24
N LEU A 513 -20.07 -5.87 -20.82
CA LEU A 513 -20.03 -7.29 -21.12
C LEU A 513 -20.59 -7.57 -22.52
N LYS A 514 -20.05 -8.58 -23.20
CA LYS A 514 -20.53 -8.98 -24.52
C LYS A 514 -21.67 -10.00 -24.39
N TRP A 515 -22.71 -9.82 -25.21
CA TRP A 515 -23.86 -10.73 -25.29
C TRP A 515 -23.42 -12.17 -25.59
N LEU A 516 -24.14 -13.15 -25.04
CA LEU A 516 -23.98 -14.56 -25.41
C LEU A 516 -24.87 -14.89 -26.63
N ASP A 517 -24.29 -15.49 -27.68
CA ASP A 517 -24.97 -15.86 -28.94
C ASP A 517 -26.30 -16.63 -28.73
N GLN A 518 -26.36 -17.46 -27.69
CA GLN A 518 -27.56 -18.22 -27.33
C GLN A 518 -28.74 -17.34 -26.87
N VAL A 519 -28.44 -16.20 -26.24
CA VAL A 519 -29.41 -15.22 -25.73
C VAL A 519 -29.91 -14.34 -26.86
N GLU A 520 -29.00 -13.81 -27.70
CA GLU A 520 -29.36 -13.08 -28.92
C GLU A 520 -30.29 -13.92 -29.82
N GLY A 521 -29.89 -15.18 -30.07
CA GLY A 521 -30.71 -16.12 -30.82
C GLY A 521 -32.05 -16.43 -30.16
N TRP A 522 -32.14 -16.45 -28.82
CA TRP A 522 -33.41 -16.67 -28.12
C TRP A 522 -34.33 -15.44 -28.19
N LEU A 523 -33.79 -14.23 -27.98
CA LEU A 523 -34.51 -12.96 -28.09
C LEU A 523 -35.10 -12.79 -29.49
N SER A 524 -34.30 -13.07 -30.53
CA SER A 524 -34.73 -13.06 -31.94
C SER A 524 -35.87 -14.06 -32.19
N ARG A 525 -35.71 -15.33 -31.78
CA ARG A 525 -36.78 -16.35 -31.90
C ARG A 525 -38.05 -16.00 -31.13
N ALA A 526 -37.93 -15.41 -29.94
CA ALA A 526 -39.06 -14.99 -29.12
C ALA A 526 -39.83 -13.83 -29.79
N LEU A 527 -39.13 -12.85 -30.36
CA LEU A 527 -39.76 -11.74 -31.10
C LEU A 527 -40.52 -12.23 -32.33
N THR A 528 -39.91 -13.10 -33.16
CA THR A 528 -40.57 -13.70 -34.32
C THR A 528 -41.83 -14.47 -33.93
N MET A 529 -41.75 -15.29 -32.87
CA MET A 529 -42.87 -16.10 -32.39
C MET A 529 -44.02 -15.26 -31.81
N ILE A 530 -43.72 -14.14 -31.15
CA ILE A 530 -44.73 -13.17 -30.70
C ILE A 530 -45.45 -12.58 -31.92
N ASN A 531 -44.71 -12.11 -32.93
CA ASN A 531 -45.30 -11.54 -34.15
C ASN A 531 -46.17 -12.56 -34.92
N GLU A 532 -45.73 -13.81 -35.03
CA GLU A 532 -46.50 -14.90 -35.67
C GLU A 532 -47.77 -15.24 -34.88
N ALA A 533 -47.71 -15.25 -33.55
CA ALA A 533 -48.87 -15.49 -32.69
C ALA A 533 -49.86 -14.31 -32.71
N ASP A 534 -49.40 -13.06 -32.69
CA ASP A 534 -50.25 -11.87 -32.79
C ASP A 534 -50.97 -11.78 -34.15
N LEU A 535 -50.31 -12.19 -35.24
CA LEU A 535 -50.94 -12.34 -36.56
C LEU A 535 -52.11 -13.35 -36.50
N LEU A 536 -51.87 -14.56 -35.96
CA LEU A 536 -52.92 -15.57 -35.78
C LEU A 536 -54.05 -15.10 -34.85
N ILE A 537 -53.73 -14.36 -33.78
CA ILE A 537 -54.72 -13.75 -32.89
C ILE A 537 -55.57 -12.73 -33.66
N SER A 538 -54.99 -11.95 -34.58
CA SER A 538 -55.69 -10.95 -35.39
C SER A 538 -56.65 -11.55 -36.43
N GLU A 539 -56.36 -12.74 -36.96
CA GLU A 539 -57.22 -13.46 -37.91
C GLU A 539 -58.43 -14.14 -37.24
N SER A 540 -58.32 -14.44 -35.94
CA SER A 540 -59.33 -15.19 -35.18
C SER A 540 -60.79 -14.70 -35.27
N PRO A 541 -61.12 -13.39 -35.36
CA PRO A 541 -62.51 -12.93 -35.42
C PRO A 541 -63.26 -13.37 -36.69
N GLN A 542 -62.54 -13.71 -37.76
CA GLN A 542 -63.14 -14.20 -39.01
C GLN A 542 -63.60 -15.65 -38.84
N HIS A 543 -62.77 -16.48 -38.20
CA HIS A 543 -63.09 -17.89 -37.95
C HIS A 543 -64.14 -18.07 -36.86
N ILE A 544 -64.10 -17.28 -35.78
CA ILE A 544 -65.11 -17.30 -34.71
C ILE A 544 -66.51 -16.93 -35.26
N LYS A 545 -66.59 -15.95 -36.18
CA LYS A 545 -67.86 -15.63 -36.86
C LYS A 545 -68.37 -16.76 -37.77
N GLN A 546 -67.49 -17.56 -38.36
CA GLN A 546 -67.89 -18.71 -39.19
C GLN A 546 -68.38 -19.92 -38.37
N SER A 547 -67.94 -20.06 -37.11
CA SER A 547 -68.45 -21.12 -36.20
C SER A 547 -69.81 -20.81 -35.55
N CYS A 548 -70.31 -19.57 -35.62
CA CYS A 548 -71.47 -19.12 -34.84
C CYS A 548 -72.72 -18.77 -35.68
N MET A 549 -73.08 -19.62 -36.66
CA MET A 549 -74.43 -19.63 -37.24
C MET A 549 -75.07 -21.02 -37.15
N GLY A 550 -76.08 -21.17 -36.29
CA GLY A 550 -77.09 -22.24 -36.46
C GLY A 550 -77.03 -23.46 -35.53
N GLY A 551 -76.42 -23.39 -34.35
CA GLY A 551 -76.82 -24.23 -33.18
C GLY A 551 -76.75 -25.76 -33.29
N CYS A 552 -76.13 -26.35 -34.32
CA CYS A 552 -76.01 -27.80 -34.48
C CYS A 552 -74.64 -28.18 -35.07
N CYS A 553 -73.93 -29.10 -34.42
CA CYS A 553 -72.50 -29.38 -34.67
C CYS A 553 -72.26 -30.36 -35.85
N SER A 554 -72.86 -30.10 -37.02
CA SER A 554 -72.82 -31.02 -38.17
C SER A 554 -72.14 -30.47 -39.44
N LEU A 555 -71.89 -29.16 -39.54
CA LEU A 555 -71.18 -28.54 -40.67
C LEU A 555 -70.19 -27.47 -40.21
N ILE A 556 -69.06 -27.91 -39.66
CA ILE A 556 -67.93 -27.05 -39.34
C ILE A 556 -66.98 -27.02 -40.55
N PRO A 557 -66.62 -25.85 -41.10
CA PRO A 557 -65.64 -25.76 -42.19
C PRO A 557 -64.27 -26.32 -41.77
N GLU A 558 -63.62 -27.11 -42.65
CA GLU A 558 -62.27 -27.64 -42.42
C GLU A 558 -61.24 -26.54 -42.12
N SER A 559 -61.42 -25.35 -42.71
CA SER A 559 -60.62 -24.16 -42.45
C SER A 559 -60.59 -23.79 -40.96
N SER A 560 -61.73 -23.86 -40.27
CA SER A 560 -61.82 -23.50 -38.84
C SER A 560 -61.30 -24.59 -37.92
N LEU A 561 -61.44 -25.87 -38.29
CA LEU A 561 -60.77 -26.98 -37.57
C LEU A 561 -59.24 -26.89 -37.71
N LYS A 562 -58.75 -26.57 -38.93
CA LYS A 562 -57.34 -26.34 -39.22
C LYS A 562 -56.79 -25.14 -38.45
N PHE A 563 -57.52 -24.02 -38.44
CA PHE A 563 -57.15 -22.81 -37.70
C PHE A 563 -57.08 -23.06 -36.18
N GLY A 564 -58.07 -23.76 -35.61
CA GLY A 564 -58.04 -24.12 -34.19
C GLY A 564 -56.90 -25.06 -33.79
N LYS A 565 -56.46 -25.93 -34.72
CA LYS A 565 -55.23 -26.70 -34.57
C LYS A 565 -53.98 -25.80 -34.59
N GLN A 566 -53.89 -24.83 -35.51
CA GLN A 566 -52.77 -23.89 -35.58
C GLN A 566 -52.62 -23.04 -34.30
N ILE A 567 -53.73 -22.56 -33.73
CA ILE A 567 -53.74 -21.84 -32.44
C ILE A 567 -53.17 -22.72 -31.31
N ALA A 568 -53.59 -23.99 -31.23
CA ALA A 568 -53.10 -24.92 -30.21
C ALA A 568 -51.63 -25.33 -30.41
N GLU A 569 -51.16 -25.48 -31.66
CA GLU A 569 -49.75 -25.75 -31.98
C GLU A 569 -48.86 -24.55 -31.64
N MET A 570 -49.30 -23.32 -31.96
CA MET A 570 -48.60 -22.08 -31.59
C MET A 570 -48.50 -21.91 -30.06
N TYR A 571 -49.58 -22.18 -29.32
CA TYR A 571 -49.57 -22.12 -27.85
C TYR A 571 -48.54 -23.07 -27.22
N GLN A 572 -48.40 -24.29 -27.74
CA GLN A 572 -47.39 -25.24 -27.26
C GLN A 572 -45.96 -24.77 -27.59
N GLU A 573 -45.71 -24.21 -28.78
CA GLU A 573 -44.38 -23.72 -29.13
C GLU A 573 -44.02 -22.45 -28.33
N VAL A 574 -44.98 -21.56 -28.04
CA VAL A 574 -44.82 -20.41 -27.13
C VAL A 574 -44.44 -20.88 -25.71
N LYS A 575 -45.18 -21.84 -25.13
CA LYS A 575 -44.86 -22.39 -23.79
C LYS A 575 -43.48 -23.10 -23.75
N LYS A 576 -43.07 -23.72 -24.85
CA LYS A 576 -41.75 -24.34 -25.06
C LYS A 576 -40.62 -23.34 -25.35
N GLN A 577 -40.94 -22.10 -25.74
CA GLN A 577 -39.99 -21.00 -25.88
C GLN A 577 -39.84 -20.22 -24.56
N GLN A 578 -40.93 -20.05 -23.80
CA GLN A 578 -40.91 -19.55 -22.41
C GLN A 578 -39.97 -20.38 -21.52
N SER A 579 -40.09 -21.72 -21.56
CA SER A 579 -39.25 -22.63 -20.75
C SER A 579 -37.76 -22.69 -21.15
N LYS A 580 -37.35 -21.89 -22.13
CA LYS A 580 -35.94 -21.67 -22.54
C LYS A 580 -35.44 -20.24 -22.24
N GLY A 581 -36.29 -19.37 -21.68
CA GLY A 581 -35.95 -17.97 -21.39
C GLY A 581 -35.33 -17.76 -20.00
N ASP A 582 -35.21 -18.81 -19.19
CA ASP A 582 -34.60 -18.74 -17.85
C ASP A 582 -33.07 -18.73 -17.93
N PHE A 583 -32.52 -17.55 -18.26
CA PHE A 583 -31.08 -17.31 -18.33
C PHE A 583 -30.54 -16.80 -16.98
N ILE A 584 -29.73 -17.64 -16.33
CA ILE A 584 -28.95 -17.29 -15.13
C ILE A 584 -27.84 -16.28 -15.48
N THR A 585 -27.20 -16.44 -16.64
CA THR A 585 -26.14 -15.57 -17.15
C THR A 585 -26.47 -15.15 -18.58
N VAL A 586 -26.40 -13.85 -18.89
CA VAL A 586 -26.82 -13.30 -20.20
C VAL A 586 -25.69 -12.73 -21.06
N ALA A 587 -24.57 -12.35 -20.44
CA ALA A 587 -23.40 -11.75 -21.07
C ALA A 587 -22.12 -12.21 -20.35
N ASP A 588 -20.96 -12.08 -20.99
CA ASP A 588 -19.66 -12.52 -20.47
C ASP A 588 -18.54 -11.49 -20.75
N LYS A 589 -17.41 -11.59 -20.03
CA LYS A 589 -16.27 -10.69 -20.17
C LYS A 589 -15.52 -10.96 -21.48
N ALA A 590 -15.15 -9.88 -22.18
CA ALA A 590 -14.24 -9.97 -23.32
C ALA A 590 -12.84 -10.47 -22.86
N PRO A 591 -12.13 -11.29 -23.67
CA PRO A 591 -10.77 -11.72 -23.34
C PRO A 591 -9.83 -10.53 -23.13
N LEU A 592 -9.07 -10.55 -22.03
CA LEU A 592 -8.12 -9.49 -21.69
C LEU A 592 -6.96 -9.44 -22.69
N PRO A 593 -6.50 -8.24 -23.12
CA PRO A 593 -5.28 -8.12 -23.90
C PRO A 593 -4.06 -8.60 -23.11
N LEU A 594 -3.21 -9.42 -23.74
CA LEU A 594 -2.01 -10.00 -23.13
C LEU A 594 -1.07 -8.95 -22.53
N ALA A 595 -0.91 -7.80 -23.17
CA ALA A 595 -0.19 -6.64 -22.64
C ALA A 595 -0.72 -5.33 -23.25
N THR A 596 -0.19 -4.18 -22.80
CA THR A 596 -0.41 -2.88 -23.44
C THR A 596 0.89 -2.34 -24.03
N LYS A 597 0.87 -2.00 -25.32
CA LYS A 597 2.03 -1.49 -26.06
C LYS A 597 2.59 -0.21 -25.44
N ARG A 598 3.87 -0.22 -25.07
CA ARG A 598 4.58 0.89 -24.42
C ARG A 598 5.32 1.76 -25.44
N PRO A 599 5.49 3.08 -25.18
CA PRO A 599 6.39 3.92 -25.97
C PRO A 599 7.84 3.41 -25.89
N THR A 600 8.52 3.34 -27.04
CA THR A 600 9.91 2.91 -27.15
C THR A 600 10.67 3.76 -28.16
N VAL A 601 11.83 4.27 -27.79
CA VAL A 601 12.73 5.00 -28.71
C VAL A 601 13.67 3.99 -29.39
N PRO A 602 13.88 4.04 -30.72
CA PRO A 602 14.81 3.16 -31.42
C PRO A 602 16.23 3.23 -30.86
N THR A 603 16.76 2.12 -30.36
CA THR A 603 18.09 2.04 -29.74
C THR A 603 19.11 1.30 -30.59
N VAL A 604 20.33 1.83 -30.59
CA VAL A 604 21.53 1.18 -31.11
C VAL A 604 22.21 0.36 -30.01
N GLY A 605 22.77 -0.81 -30.37
CA GLY A 605 23.60 -1.65 -29.47
C GLY A 605 22.79 -2.49 -28.47
N LEU A 606 22.14 -1.81 -27.53
CA LEU A 606 21.41 -2.34 -26.35
C LEU A 606 20.48 -3.56 -26.58
N VAL A 607 20.02 -3.82 -27.81
CA VAL A 607 18.87 -4.68 -28.11
C VAL A 607 19.22 -6.15 -28.35
N SER A 608 20.45 -6.47 -28.78
CA SER A 608 20.83 -7.86 -29.09
C SER A 608 21.44 -8.59 -27.89
N THR A 609 22.41 -7.97 -27.23
CA THR A 609 23.18 -8.56 -26.12
C THR A 609 22.40 -8.59 -24.81
N MET A 610 21.80 -7.47 -24.39
CA MET A 610 21.06 -7.42 -23.12
C MET A 610 19.69 -8.11 -23.20
N PHE A 611 19.06 -8.24 -24.38
CA PHE A 611 17.82 -9.01 -24.50
C PHE A 611 18.04 -10.48 -24.11
N GLY A 612 19.11 -11.12 -24.58
CA GLY A 612 19.46 -12.49 -24.15
C GLY A 612 19.70 -12.59 -22.65
N ALA A 613 20.39 -11.60 -22.06
CA ALA A 613 20.68 -11.55 -20.63
C ALA A 613 19.43 -11.45 -19.73
N VAL A 614 18.33 -10.86 -20.20
CA VAL A 614 17.04 -10.82 -19.47
C VAL A 614 16.11 -11.98 -19.87
N ASN A 615 16.12 -12.39 -21.14
CA ASN A 615 15.20 -13.42 -21.65
C ASN A 615 15.56 -14.83 -21.18
N CYS A 616 16.85 -15.19 -21.06
CA CYS A 616 17.23 -16.51 -20.53
C CYS A 616 16.74 -16.71 -19.08
N PRO A 617 16.96 -15.77 -18.13
CA PRO A 617 16.41 -15.87 -16.77
C PRO A 617 14.88 -15.88 -16.68
N LEU A 618 14.15 -15.31 -17.65
CA LEU A 618 12.68 -15.39 -17.66
C LEU A 618 12.17 -16.81 -17.96
N GLN A 619 12.95 -17.61 -18.68
CA GLN A 619 12.67 -19.01 -19.03
C GLN A 619 13.14 -19.99 -17.95
N GLU A 620 13.88 -19.55 -16.93
CA GLU A 620 14.29 -20.38 -15.79
C GLU A 620 13.12 -20.47 -14.78
N GLU A 621 12.54 -21.65 -14.54
CA GLU A 621 11.42 -21.81 -13.56
C GLU A 621 11.76 -21.21 -12.19
N GLN A 622 12.96 -21.52 -11.70
CA GLN A 622 13.54 -21.12 -10.41
C GLN A 622 13.77 -19.61 -10.21
N VAL A 623 13.64 -18.78 -11.25
CA VAL A 623 13.90 -17.33 -11.17
C VAL A 623 12.55 -16.58 -11.08
N GLY A 624 12.09 -16.29 -9.87
CA GLY A 624 10.85 -15.52 -9.67
C GLY A 624 11.00 -14.00 -9.89
N ILE A 625 12.17 -13.43 -9.55
CA ILE A 625 12.37 -11.97 -9.50
C ILE A 625 13.66 -11.56 -10.21
N ILE A 626 13.58 -10.56 -11.10
CA ILE A 626 14.69 -10.01 -11.89
C ILE A 626 14.83 -8.50 -11.64
N GLY A 627 15.97 -8.08 -11.10
CA GLY A 627 16.28 -6.67 -10.84
C GLY A 627 17.25 -6.07 -11.88
N LEU A 628 16.79 -5.11 -12.67
CA LEU A 628 17.59 -4.34 -13.63
C LEU A 628 18.16 -3.07 -12.95
N CYS A 629 19.44 -3.10 -12.59
CA CYS A 629 20.13 -1.98 -11.93
C CYS A 629 21.09 -1.24 -12.89
N GLY A 630 21.50 -0.02 -12.54
CA GLY A 630 22.46 0.75 -13.34
C GLY A 630 22.23 2.26 -13.22
N LEU A 631 23.10 3.06 -13.83
CA LEU A 631 23.14 4.52 -13.67
C LEU A 631 21.84 5.21 -14.15
N GLY A 632 21.59 6.45 -13.70
CA GLY A 632 20.55 7.31 -14.29
C GLY A 632 20.80 7.52 -15.79
N GLY A 633 19.76 7.61 -16.61
CA GLY A 633 19.92 7.83 -18.06
C GLY A 633 20.53 6.67 -18.87
N VAL A 634 20.80 5.50 -18.27
CA VAL A 634 21.42 4.34 -18.96
C VAL A 634 20.43 3.50 -19.81
N GLY A 635 19.16 3.91 -19.89
CA GLY A 635 18.18 3.28 -20.79
C GLY A 635 17.37 2.09 -20.23
N LYS A 636 17.51 1.74 -18.94
CA LYS A 636 16.81 0.62 -18.28
C LYS A 636 15.30 0.53 -18.62
N THR A 637 14.59 1.66 -18.53
CA THR A 637 13.14 1.73 -18.78
C THR A 637 12.79 1.49 -20.25
N ASN A 638 13.62 1.95 -21.19
CA ASN A 638 13.43 1.68 -22.62
C ASN A 638 13.72 0.22 -22.97
N LEU A 639 14.72 -0.41 -22.31
CA LEU A 639 14.97 -1.85 -22.41
C LEU A 639 13.77 -2.66 -21.91
N LEU A 640 13.21 -2.32 -20.73
CA LEU A 640 12.00 -2.98 -20.21
C LEU A 640 10.79 -2.79 -21.12
N ASN A 641 10.53 -1.57 -21.63
CA ASN A 641 9.45 -1.31 -22.58
C ASN A 641 9.59 -2.11 -23.88
N GLN A 642 10.82 -2.30 -24.39
CA GLN A 642 11.07 -3.14 -25.58
C GLN A 642 10.84 -4.63 -25.31
N ILE A 643 11.15 -5.11 -24.11
CA ILE A 643 10.85 -6.49 -23.69
C ILE A 643 9.33 -6.69 -23.58
N ILE A 644 8.61 -5.78 -22.91
CA ILE A 644 7.14 -5.81 -22.80
C ILE A 644 6.49 -5.79 -24.20
N ASN A 645 6.98 -4.95 -25.11
CA ASN A 645 6.44 -4.89 -26.48
C ASN A 645 6.64 -6.19 -27.26
N ARG A 646 7.77 -6.90 -27.09
CA ARG A 646 7.99 -8.18 -27.79
C ARG A 646 7.03 -9.29 -27.35
N PHE A 647 6.55 -9.27 -26.10
CA PHE A 647 5.52 -10.21 -25.64
C PHE A 647 4.15 -10.01 -26.33
N LEU A 648 3.94 -8.92 -27.08
CA LEU A 648 2.80 -8.76 -27.99
C LEU A 648 3.05 -9.37 -29.38
N ASP A 649 4.31 -9.41 -29.83
CA ASP A 649 4.69 -9.79 -31.19
C ASP A 649 5.07 -11.29 -31.33
N THR A 650 5.36 -11.99 -30.22
CA THR A 650 5.75 -13.41 -30.20
C THR A 650 4.90 -14.25 -29.24
N PRO A 651 4.45 -15.47 -29.64
CA PRO A 651 3.82 -16.42 -28.72
C PRO A 651 4.68 -16.71 -27.49
N ASN A 652 4.05 -16.79 -26.32
CA ASN A 652 4.71 -16.99 -25.03
C ASN A 652 3.74 -17.59 -24.00
N ASP A 653 4.28 -18.18 -22.95
CA ASP A 653 3.54 -18.97 -21.95
C ASP A 653 2.95 -18.13 -20.79
N PHE A 654 2.92 -16.80 -20.92
CA PHE A 654 2.32 -15.91 -19.93
C PHE A 654 0.86 -15.60 -20.28
N ASN A 655 -0.03 -15.71 -19.31
CA ASN A 655 -1.45 -15.34 -19.49
C ASN A 655 -1.63 -13.81 -19.54
N GLN A 656 -0.74 -13.04 -18.91
CA GLN A 656 -0.83 -11.59 -18.80
C GLN A 656 0.53 -10.95 -18.48
N VAL A 657 0.81 -9.77 -19.05
CA VAL A 657 2.05 -9.00 -18.82
C VAL A 657 1.68 -7.57 -18.39
N ILE A 658 1.87 -7.30 -17.10
CA ILE A 658 1.51 -6.02 -16.46
C ILE A 658 2.75 -5.13 -16.35
N GLY A 659 2.63 -3.87 -16.76
CA GLY A 659 3.68 -2.85 -16.63
C GLY A 659 3.18 -1.64 -15.83
N VAL A 660 3.90 -1.30 -14.76
CA VAL A 660 3.54 -0.21 -13.83
C VAL A 660 4.73 0.73 -13.66
N VAL A 661 4.50 2.03 -13.54
CA VAL A 661 5.57 3.01 -13.25
C VAL A 661 5.51 3.46 -11.79
N VAL A 662 6.41 2.93 -10.96
CA VAL A 662 6.57 3.36 -9.56
C VAL A 662 7.54 4.54 -9.50
N SER A 663 7.09 5.69 -9.00
CA SER A 663 7.91 6.86 -8.70
C SER A 663 8.42 6.83 -7.24
N GLN A 664 9.37 7.71 -6.88
CA GLN A 664 9.76 7.91 -5.47
C GLN A 664 8.59 8.38 -4.60
N ASP A 665 7.64 9.10 -5.22
CA ASP A 665 6.44 9.69 -4.61
C ASP A 665 5.36 8.64 -4.26
N LEU A 666 5.74 7.36 -4.08
CA LEU A 666 4.97 6.11 -3.92
C LEU A 666 3.44 6.25 -3.81
N GLN A 667 2.79 6.50 -4.95
CA GLN A 667 1.34 6.60 -5.03
C GLN A 667 0.71 5.19 -5.10
N ILE A 668 0.58 4.52 -3.96
CA ILE A 668 0.08 3.13 -3.86
C ILE A 668 -1.25 2.95 -4.60
N GLU A 669 -2.19 3.88 -4.45
CA GLU A 669 -3.46 3.84 -5.18
C GLU A 669 -3.26 3.89 -6.70
N LYS A 670 -2.40 4.79 -7.21
CA LYS A 670 -2.17 4.93 -8.66
C LYS A 670 -1.49 3.69 -9.24
N VAL A 671 -0.61 3.05 -8.46
CA VAL A 671 -0.02 1.74 -8.77
C VAL A 671 -1.10 0.65 -8.84
N GLN A 672 -1.98 0.56 -7.84
CA GLN A 672 -3.11 -0.38 -7.84
C GLN A 672 -4.08 -0.10 -8.99
N ASP A 673 -4.33 1.15 -9.33
CA ASP A 673 -5.19 1.57 -10.42
C ASP A 673 -4.61 1.27 -11.81
N GLU A 674 -3.29 1.39 -12.02
CA GLU A 674 -2.64 0.94 -13.27
C GLU A 674 -2.74 -0.59 -13.39
N ILE A 675 -2.55 -1.34 -12.30
CA ILE A 675 -2.72 -2.80 -12.28
C ILE A 675 -4.18 -3.16 -12.55
N GLY A 676 -5.12 -2.56 -11.81
CA GLY A 676 -6.57 -2.78 -11.90
C GLY A 676 -7.11 -2.61 -13.32
N LYS A 677 -6.75 -1.49 -13.97
CA LYS A 677 -7.10 -1.23 -15.38
C LYS A 677 -6.50 -2.25 -16.34
N THR A 678 -5.28 -2.72 -16.06
CA THR A 678 -4.61 -3.76 -16.88
C THR A 678 -5.26 -5.14 -16.71
N ILE A 679 -5.84 -5.43 -15.53
CA ILE A 679 -6.56 -6.70 -15.26
C ILE A 679 -8.08 -6.63 -15.46
N GLY A 680 -8.60 -5.51 -16.01
CA GLY A 680 -10.00 -5.39 -16.42
C GLY A 680 -10.97 -4.85 -15.36
N PHE A 681 -10.47 -4.24 -14.28
CA PHE A 681 -11.29 -3.39 -13.41
C PHE A 681 -11.37 -1.98 -14.03
N LEU A 682 -12.50 -1.71 -14.68
CA LEU A 682 -12.83 -0.45 -15.39
C LEU A 682 -14.09 0.23 -14.82
N ASP A 683 -14.71 -0.40 -13.83
CA ASP A 683 -16.02 -0.08 -13.27
C ASP A 683 -15.97 1.01 -12.19
N GLY A 684 -17.13 1.61 -11.91
CA GLY A 684 -17.26 2.65 -10.89
C GLY A 684 -16.88 2.17 -9.49
N ALA A 685 -17.20 0.92 -9.13
CA ALA A 685 -16.91 0.37 -7.82
C ALA A 685 -15.40 0.29 -7.54
N TRP A 686 -14.57 -0.02 -8.54
CA TRP A 686 -13.11 0.03 -8.40
C TRP A 686 -12.59 1.40 -7.90
N LYS A 687 -13.19 2.52 -8.33
CA LYS A 687 -12.79 3.86 -7.89
C LYS A 687 -13.19 4.17 -6.44
N HIS A 688 -14.14 3.44 -5.88
CA HIS A 688 -14.64 3.64 -4.52
C HIS A 688 -14.11 2.61 -3.51
N LYS A 689 -13.42 1.55 -3.97
CA LYS A 689 -12.67 0.63 -3.11
C LYS A 689 -11.47 1.32 -2.47
N MET A 690 -11.19 0.99 -1.22
CA MET A 690 -10.04 1.52 -0.49
C MET A 690 -8.71 0.91 -0.97
N ILE A 691 -7.62 1.63 -0.68
CA ILE A 691 -6.23 1.21 -0.94
C ILE A 691 -5.91 -0.18 -0.35
N ASP A 692 -6.55 -0.58 0.74
CA ASP A 692 -6.30 -1.88 1.38
C ASP A 692 -7.16 -3.03 0.79
N GLU A 693 -8.21 -2.72 0.03
CA GLU A 693 -9.09 -3.69 -0.63
C GLU A 693 -8.58 -4.07 -2.04
N LYS A 694 -8.17 -3.05 -2.83
CA LYS A 694 -7.62 -3.21 -4.19
C LYS A 694 -6.53 -4.30 -4.29
N PRO A 695 -5.60 -4.48 -3.33
CA PRO A 695 -4.63 -5.57 -3.30
C PRO A 695 -5.26 -6.97 -3.28
N SER A 696 -6.35 -7.19 -2.55
CA SER A 696 -6.98 -8.52 -2.47
C SER A 696 -7.63 -8.91 -3.79
N ASP A 697 -8.30 -7.99 -4.48
CA ASP A 697 -8.83 -8.24 -5.83
C ASP A 697 -7.71 -8.51 -6.85
N ILE A 698 -6.64 -7.72 -6.81
CA ILE A 698 -5.45 -7.91 -7.64
C ILE A 698 -4.82 -9.29 -7.38
N PHE A 699 -4.65 -9.67 -6.11
CA PHE A 699 -4.06 -10.93 -5.69
C PHE A 699 -4.94 -12.14 -6.06
N ASN A 700 -6.27 -12.00 -5.97
CA ASN A 700 -7.22 -13.04 -6.36
C ASN A 700 -7.24 -13.30 -7.88
N ILE A 701 -6.98 -12.28 -8.72
CA ILE A 701 -6.85 -12.46 -10.18
C ILE A 701 -5.45 -12.97 -10.58
N LEU A 702 -4.40 -12.55 -9.88
CA LEU A 702 -3.02 -12.93 -10.20
C LEU A 702 -2.57 -14.28 -9.61
N LEU A 703 -3.41 -14.94 -8.80
CA LEU A 703 -3.12 -16.26 -8.25
C LEU A 703 -3.39 -17.40 -9.25
N PRO A 704 -2.41 -18.28 -9.53
CA PRO A 704 -2.67 -19.58 -10.10
C PRO A 704 -3.42 -20.48 -9.10
N LEU A 705 -4.07 -21.53 -9.62
CA LEU A 705 -4.61 -22.61 -8.79
C LEU A 705 -3.47 -23.28 -7.97
N PRO A 706 -3.76 -23.90 -6.80
CA PRO A 706 -2.75 -24.25 -5.78
C PRO A 706 -1.66 -25.28 -6.16
N THR A 707 -1.61 -25.73 -7.41
CA THR A 707 -0.72 -26.78 -7.92
C THR A 707 0.54 -26.27 -8.63
N GLN A 708 0.69 -24.96 -8.87
CA GLN A 708 1.89 -24.37 -9.49
C GLN A 708 2.50 -23.25 -8.63
N ARG A 709 3.73 -23.47 -8.11
CA ARG A 709 4.45 -22.50 -7.25
C ARG A 709 5.36 -21.50 -8.00
N ASN A 710 5.55 -21.63 -9.32
CA ASN A 710 6.62 -20.95 -10.07
C ASN A 710 6.16 -20.05 -11.24
N SER A 711 4.86 -19.80 -11.42
CA SER A 711 4.31 -19.15 -12.64
C SER A 711 4.25 -17.61 -12.61
N LEU A 712 4.51 -16.95 -11.47
CA LEU A 712 4.63 -15.48 -11.40
C LEU A 712 6.08 -15.03 -11.61
N LYS A 713 6.30 -14.07 -12.51
CA LYS A 713 7.61 -13.46 -12.79
C LYS A 713 7.55 -11.94 -12.58
N ILE A 714 8.49 -11.39 -11.81
CA ILE A 714 8.57 -9.94 -11.51
C ILE A 714 9.86 -9.37 -12.13
N ILE A 715 9.75 -8.30 -12.93
CA ILE A 715 10.90 -7.52 -13.41
C ILE A 715 10.74 -6.07 -12.92
N PHE A 716 11.79 -5.50 -12.33
CA PHE A 716 11.81 -4.08 -11.95
C PHE A 716 13.11 -3.39 -12.39
N THR A 717 13.10 -2.05 -12.43
CA THR A 717 14.30 -1.25 -12.71
C THR A 717 14.64 -0.34 -11.54
N THR A 718 15.94 -0.10 -11.30
CA THR A 718 16.42 0.73 -10.18
C THR A 718 17.71 1.48 -10.53
N ARG A 719 17.94 2.64 -9.90
CA ARG A 719 19.23 3.36 -9.94
C ARG A 719 20.30 2.71 -9.04
N LEU A 720 19.88 1.93 -8.04
CA LEU A 720 20.69 1.38 -6.95
C LEU A 720 20.70 -0.15 -6.97
N ILE A 721 21.87 -0.79 -6.84
CA ILE A 721 22.00 -2.25 -6.77
C ILE A 721 21.49 -2.80 -5.43
N GLU A 722 21.53 -1.96 -4.40
CA GLU A 722 21.06 -2.17 -3.03
C GLU A 722 19.58 -2.59 -3.02
N VAL A 723 18.76 -1.93 -3.85
CA VAL A 723 17.33 -2.27 -4.05
C VAL A 723 17.17 -3.67 -4.64
N CYS A 724 18.10 -4.14 -5.49
CA CYS A 724 18.07 -5.52 -5.97
C CYS A 724 18.38 -6.55 -4.89
N PHE A 725 19.10 -6.18 -3.82
CA PHE A 725 19.28 -7.03 -2.65
C PHE A 725 18.07 -6.97 -1.70
N GLN A 726 17.50 -5.78 -1.47
CA GLN A 726 16.30 -5.59 -0.65
C GLN A 726 15.06 -6.30 -1.21
N MET A 727 14.89 -6.30 -2.53
CA MET A 727 13.81 -7.01 -3.25
C MET A 727 14.11 -8.51 -3.47
N GLU A 728 15.12 -9.08 -2.80
CA GLU A 728 15.56 -10.48 -2.90
C GLU A 728 15.67 -11.01 -4.35
N ALA A 729 16.11 -10.14 -5.28
CA ALA A 729 16.03 -10.43 -6.71
C ALA A 729 16.89 -11.63 -7.10
N HIS A 730 16.27 -12.70 -7.58
CA HIS A 730 16.90 -13.98 -7.90
C HIS A 730 17.96 -13.80 -9.00
N LYS A 731 17.64 -13.01 -10.04
CA LYS A 731 18.61 -12.50 -11.01
C LYS A 731 18.83 -11.00 -10.80
N LYS A 732 20.10 -10.58 -10.81
CA LYS A 732 20.52 -9.18 -10.73
C LYS A 732 21.29 -8.86 -12.01
N ILE A 733 20.79 -7.94 -12.82
CA ILE A 733 21.36 -7.60 -14.13
C ILE A 733 21.78 -6.13 -14.07
N LYS A 734 23.05 -5.86 -14.33
CA LYS A 734 23.61 -4.51 -14.39
C LYS A 734 23.56 -4.01 -15.83
N VAL A 735 22.73 -3.00 -16.08
CA VAL A 735 22.68 -2.27 -17.34
C VAL A 735 23.84 -1.26 -17.34
N GLU A 736 24.89 -1.61 -18.07
CA GLU A 736 26.10 -0.79 -18.24
C GLU A 736 25.94 0.25 -19.36
N CYS A 737 26.89 1.20 -19.43
CA CYS A 737 26.98 2.14 -20.55
C CYS A 737 27.28 1.44 -21.88
N LEU A 738 26.96 2.10 -22.99
CA LEU A 738 27.24 1.59 -24.34
C LEU A 738 28.76 1.47 -24.58
N GLN A 739 29.16 0.42 -25.31
CA GLN A 739 30.54 0.28 -25.76
C GLN A 739 30.85 1.31 -26.86
N GLN A 740 32.12 1.67 -27.03
CA GLN A 740 32.52 2.84 -27.84
C GLN A 740 31.95 2.82 -29.27
N ALA A 741 31.88 1.68 -29.94
CA ALA A 741 31.30 1.55 -31.28
C ALA A 741 29.77 1.85 -31.33
N GLU A 742 29.05 1.49 -30.28
CA GLU A 742 27.60 1.69 -30.14
C GLU A 742 27.31 3.14 -29.70
N ALA A 743 28.13 3.65 -28.78
CA ALA A 743 28.12 5.04 -28.33
C ALA A 743 28.37 6.01 -29.50
N LEU A 744 29.41 5.77 -30.31
CA LEU A 744 29.71 6.55 -31.53
C LEU A 744 28.53 6.55 -32.50
N LYS A 745 27.94 5.37 -32.76
CA LYS A 745 26.81 5.24 -33.69
C LYS A 745 25.54 5.94 -33.17
N LEU A 746 25.30 5.97 -31.85
CA LEU A 746 24.21 6.75 -31.24
C LEU A 746 24.50 8.27 -31.29
N PHE A 747 25.71 8.69 -30.94
CA PHE A 747 26.13 10.10 -30.97
C PHE A 747 26.05 10.66 -32.39
N PHE A 748 26.61 9.95 -33.38
CA PHE A 748 26.60 10.37 -34.78
C PHE A 748 25.18 10.47 -35.36
N ASN A 749 24.27 9.58 -34.96
CA ASN A 749 22.86 9.67 -35.32
C ASN A 749 22.22 10.99 -34.83
N LYS A 750 22.61 11.45 -33.63
CA LYS A 750 22.09 12.66 -32.99
C LYS A 750 22.78 13.96 -33.42
N VAL A 751 24.06 13.91 -33.80
CA VAL A 751 24.77 15.03 -34.46
C VAL A 751 24.25 15.24 -35.90
N GLY A 752 23.88 14.17 -36.58
CA GLY A 752 23.39 14.18 -37.95
C GLY A 752 24.52 14.12 -39.00
N ALA A 753 24.30 13.33 -40.05
CA ALA A 753 25.30 13.12 -41.12
C ALA A 753 25.71 14.44 -41.81
N GLU A 754 24.74 15.35 -42.03
CA GLU A 754 24.98 16.66 -42.64
C GLU A 754 26.02 17.51 -41.87
N ILE A 755 26.11 17.35 -40.54
CA ILE A 755 27.11 18.04 -39.72
C ILE A 755 28.45 17.31 -39.74
N LEU A 756 28.44 15.99 -39.58
CA LEU A 756 29.64 15.15 -39.53
C LEU A 756 30.44 15.19 -40.85
N ASP A 757 29.75 15.29 -41.98
CA ASP A 757 30.36 15.18 -43.32
C ASP A 757 30.78 16.55 -43.90
N ARG A 758 30.41 17.66 -43.26
CA ARG A 758 30.89 19.02 -43.63
C ARG A 758 32.40 19.17 -43.56
N HIS A 759 33.08 18.47 -42.64
CA HIS A 759 34.54 18.59 -42.49
C HIS A 759 35.16 17.42 -41.68
N PRO A 760 36.28 16.79 -42.11
CA PRO A 760 36.88 15.65 -41.40
C PRO A 760 37.21 15.90 -39.92
N ASN A 761 37.65 17.11 -39.57
CA ASN A 761 37.90 17.49 -38.17
C ASN A 761 36.62 17.58 -37.31
N ILE A 762 35.42 17.79 -37.89
CA ILE A 762 34.15 17.76 -37.13
C ILE A 762 33.89 16.33 -36.66
N ARG A 763 34.00 15.34 -37.56
CA ARG A 763 33.89 13.92 -37.22
C ARG A 763 34.89 13.51 -36.12
N LYS A 764 36.16 13.90 -36.22
CA LYS A 764 37.17 13.64 -35.17
C LYS A 764 36.86 14.30 -33.83
N LEU A 765 36.28 15.49 -33.83
CA LEU A 765 35.85 16.16 -32.58
C LEU A 765 34.62 15.46 -31.97
N ALA A 766 33.69 14.98 -32.80
CA ALA A 766 32.55 14.18 -32.36
C ALA A 766 32.97 12.81 -31.81
N GLU A 767 34.02 12.19 -32.35
CA GLU A 767 34.65 10.98 -31.82
C GLU A 767 35.16 11.23 -30.39
N THR A 768 35.99 12.26 -30.18
CA THR A 768 36.47 12.63 -28.83
C THR A 768 35.33 13.04 -27.89
N MET A 769 34.31 13.78 -28.34
CA MET A 769 33.14 14.11 -27.51
C MET A 769 32.37 12.86 -27.05
N THR A 770 32.33 11.80 -27.87
CA THR A 770 31.71 10.52 -27.49
C THR A 770 32.46 9.86 -26.33
N GLU A 771 33.79 9.96 -26.30
CA GLU A 771 34.64 9.46 -25.21
C GLU A 771 34.36 10.22 -23.90
N GLU A 772 34.26 11.56 -23.96
CA GLU A 772 33.88 12.41 -22.81
C GLU A 772 32.49 12.04 -22.24
N CYS A 773 31.56 11.57 -23.08
CA CYS A 773 30.22 11.13 -22.65
C CYS A 773 30.21 9.78 -21.90
N GLY A 774 31.34 9.07 -21.79
CA GLY A 774 31.46 7.83 -21.00
C GLY A 774 30.51 6.71 -21.42
N GLY A 775 30.09 6.69 -22.69
CA GLY A 775 29.13 5.72 -23.23
C GLY A 775 27.69 5.85 -22.73
N LEU A 776 27.33 6.90 -21.97
CA LEU A 776 26.01 7.03 -21.35
C LEU A 776 24.94 7.49 -22.37
N PRO A 777 23.87 6.70 -22.66
CA PRO A 777 22.85 7.05 -23.63
C PRO A 777 22.24 8.45 -23.48
N LEU A 778 21.84 8.86 -22.27
CA LEU A 778 21.25 10.19 -22.05
C LEU A 778 22.23 11.33 -22.40
N ALA A 779 23.50 11.24 -21.97
CA ALA A 779 24.50 12.25 -22.30
C ALA A 779 24.85 12.24 -23.81
N LEU A 780 24.99 11.06 -24.41
CA LEU A 780 25.23 10.91 -25.85
C LEU A 780 24.10 11.55 -26.68
N ILE A 781 22.85 11.41 -26.24
CA ILE A 781 21.68 11.99 -26.89
C ILE A 781 21.66 13.51 -26.71
N THR A 782 21.74 14.03 -25.48
CA THR A 782 21.59 15.49 -25.25
C THR A 782 22.79 16.29 -25.74
N ILE A 783 24.01 15.76 -25.63
CA ILE A 783 25.23 16.43 -26.10
C ILE A 783 25.34 16.29 -27.63
N GLY A 784 25.06 15.11 -28.20
CA GLY A 784 25.03 14.90 -29.65
C GLY A 784 24.00 15.81 -30.34
N GLN A 785 22.81 15.92 -29.75
CA GLN A 785 21.76 16.83 -30.20
C GLN A 785 22.21 18.30 -30.11
N ALA A 786 22.82 18.74 -29.01
CA ALA A 786 23.37 20.10 -28.89
C ALA A 786 24.46 20.39 -29.96
N MET A 787 25.22 19.37 -30.37
CA MET A 787 26.25 19.48 -31.42
C MET A 787 25.70 19.53 -32.84
N SER A 788 24.46 19.08 -33.10
CA SER A 788 23.80 19.28 -34.41
C SER A 788 23.71 20.76 -34.84
N SER A 789 23.69 21.67 -33.86
CA SER A 789 23.67 23.11 -34.11
C SER A 789 25.02 23.72 -34.53
N LYS A 790 26.14 23.01 -34.34
CA LYS A 790 27.51 23.55 -34.48
C LYS A 790 28.08 23.18 -35.85
N LYS A 791 28.28 24.18 -36.72
CA LYS A 791 28.47 23.97 -38.17
C LYS A 791 29.95 23.99 -38.61
N THR A 792 30.86 24.37 -37.73
CA THR A 792 32.29 24.56 -38.01
C THR A 792 33.21 23.80 -37.03
N PRO A 793 34.44 23.46 -37.43
CA PRO A 793 35.44 22.88 -36.52
C PRO A 793 35.84 23.82 -35.36
N GLY A 794 35.61 25.13 -35.47
CA GLY A 794 35.88 26.11 -34.43
C GLY A 794 34.87 26.03 -33.28
N GLU A 795 33.57 26.00 -33.62
CA GLU A 795 32.48 25.85 -32.66
C GLU A 795 32.58 24.53 -31.90
N LEU A 796 32.88 23.40 -32.56
CA LEU A 796 33.08 22.12 -31.88
C LEU A 796 34.31 22.13 -30.95
N LYS A 797 35.41 22.80 -31.31
CA LYS A 797 36.56 22.95 -30.41
C LYS A 797 36.22 23.76 -29.16
N TYR A 798 35.42 24.82 -29.31
CA TYR A 798 34.95 25.63 -28.18
C TYR A 798 33.99 24.82 -27.29
N ALA A 799 33.02 24.13 -27.89
CA ALA A 799 32.12 23.21 -27.22
C ALA A 799 32.86 22.13 -26.40
N MET A 800 33.84 21.46 -27.00
CA MET A 800 34.65 20.44 -26.31
C MET A 800 35.45 21.03 -25.13
N LYS A 801 35.94 22.27 -25.25
CA LYS A 801 36.61 22.96 -24.15
C LYS A 801 35.64 23.24 -23.00
N ALA A 802 34.45 23.77 -23.29
CA ALA A 802 33.43 24.06 -22.28
C ALA A 802 32.90 22.81 -21.58
N LEU A 803 32.70 21.70 -22.33
CA LEU A 803 32.32 20.40 -21.76
C LEU A 803 33.39 19.90 -20.77
N ARG A 804 34.68 19.94 -21.15
CA ARG A 804 35.81 19.57 -20.27
C ARG A 804 35.95 20.47 -19.06
N GLN A 805 35.74 21.78 -19.20
CA GLN A 805 35.76 22.72 -18.08
C GLN A 805 34.61 22.45 -17.09
N SER A 806 33.43 22.08 -17.58
CA SER A 806 32.30 21.67 -16.74
C SER A 806 32.61 20.34 -16.03
N ALA A 807 33.12 19.33 -16.74
CA ALA A 807 33.47 18.03 -16.18
C ALA A 807 34.57 18.07 -15.08
N ALA A 808 35.35 19.15 -15.01
CA ALA A 808 36.42 19.32 -14.03
C ALA A 808 35.95 19.78 -12.63
N SER A 809 34.69 20.20 -12.45
CA SER A 809 34.15 20.75 -11.18
C SER A 809 33.81 19.70 -10.10
N VAL A 810 34.61 18.63 -9.99
CA VAL A 810 34.26 17.44 -9.19
C VAL A 810 34.48 17.66 -7.69
N PHE A 811 33.39 17.94 -6.97
CA PHE A 811 33.36 17.90 -5.50
C PHE A 811 33.41 16.46 -4.95
N PRO A 812 33.89 16.24 -3.70
CA PRO A 812 33.91 14.92 -3.07
C PRO A 812 32.49 14.41 -2.72
N GLY A 813 31.91 13.59 -3.59
CA GLY A 813 30.62 12.93 -3.34
C GLY A 813 30.25 11.99 -4.49
N ILE A 814 29.99 10.72 -4.20
CA ILE A 814 29.98 9.64 -5.21
C ILE A 814 28.83 9.77 -6.23
N GLY A 815 27.74 10.49 -5.91
CA GLY A 815 26.54 10.55 -6.75
C GLY A 815 26.51 11.54 -7.93
N LYS A 816 27.34 12.60 -7.95
CA LYS A 816 27.08 13.79 -8.81
C LYS A 816 27.88 13.92 -10.12
N ARG A 817 28.79 12.98 -10.45
CA ARG A 817 29.75 13.12 -11.59
C ARG A 817 29.13 13.43 -12.97
N MET A 818 27.86 13.09 -13.20
CA MET A 818 27.16 13.29 -14.47
C MET A 818 26.59 14.71 -14.64
N PHE A 819 26.25 15.41 -13.56
CA PHE A 819 25.47 16.66 -13.65
C PHE A 819 26.19 17.77 -14.43
N PRO A 820 27.52 17.99 -14.26
CA PRO A 820 28.23 18.99 -15.07
C PRO A 820 28.31 18.63 -16.57
N GLN A 821 28.22 17.35 -16.93
CA GLN A 821 28.18 16.92 -18.32
C GLN A 821 26.82 17.22 -18.97
N LEU A 822 25.72 16.98 -18.25
CA LEU A 822 24.36 17.28 -18.76
C LEU A 822 24.04 18.78 -18.75
N LYS A 823 24.60 19.55 -17.80
CA LYS A 823 24.53 21.02 -17.79
C LYS A 823 25.07 21.65 -19.07
N PHE A 824 26.01 21.00 -19.77
CA PHE A 824 26.52 21.49 -21.05
C PHE A 824 25.42 21.70 -22.11
N SER A 825 24.37 20.87 -22.13
CA SER A 825 23.23 21.05 -23.05
C SER A 825 22.37 22.26 -22.69
N TYR A 826 22.24 22.57 -21.38
CA TYR A 826 21.62 23.81 -20.88
C TYR A 826 22.50 25.05 -21.17
N ASP A 827 23.81 24.94 -21.02
CA ASP A 827 24.76 26.02 -21.36
C ASP A 827 24.74 26.31 -22.87
N CYS A 828 24.42 25.32 -23.71
CA CYS A 828 24.25 25.46 -25.16
C CYS A 828 22.93 26.11 -25.62
N LEU A 829 21.98 26.38 -24.72
CA LEU A 829 20.72 27.06 -25.08
C LEU A 829 20.97 28.49 -25.61
N PRO A 830 20.13 29.01 -26.51
CA PRO A 830 20.47 30.20 -27.30
C PRO A 830 20.49 31.50 -26.50
N ASP A 831 19.60 31.68 -25.52
CA ASP A 831 19.54 32.86 -24.66
C ASP A 831 19.17 32.53 -23.21
N GLU A 832 19.13 33.55 -22.35
CA GLU A 832 18.84 33.42 -20.92
C GLU A 832 17.35 33.19 -20.61
N ARG A 833 16.43 33.58 -21.51
CA ARG A 833 14.98 33.33 -21.37
C ARG A 833 14.68 31.85 -21.58
N VAL A 834 15.25 31.24 -22.62
CA VAL A 834 15.13 29.78 -22.85
C VAL A 834 15.71 28.99 -21.68
N ARG A 835 16.81 29.44 -21.08
CA ARG A 835 17.37 28.87 -19.84
C ARG A 835 16.42 29.03 -18.65
N SER A 836 15.85 30.20 -18.45
CA SER A 836 14.91 30.48 -17.34
C SER A 836 13.62 29.68 -17.46
N CYS A 837 13.06 29.58 -18.67
CA CYS A 837 11.91 28.72 -18.99
C CYS A 837 12.20 27.24 -18.71
N PHE A 838 13.41 26.75 -19.03
CA PHE A 838 13.84 25.40 -18.67
C PHE A 838 13.92 25.18 -17.15
N LEU A 839 14.53 26.12 -16.40
CA LEU A 839 14.61 26.00 -14.94
C LEU A 839 13.23 26.08 -14.29
N TYR A 840 12.31 26.89 -14.81
CA TYR A 840 10.92 26.96 -14.35
C TYR A 840 10.21 25.59 -14.42
N CYS A 841 10.51 24.76 -15.42
CA CYS A 841 9.94 23.41 -15.53
C CYS A 841 10.31 22.48 -14.35
N CYS A 842 11.34 22.77 -13.55
CA CYS A 842 11.70 21.94 -12.41
C CYS A 842 10.70 22.02 -11.23
N LEU A 843 9.84 23.05 -11.23
CA LEU A 843 8.78 23.26 -10.23
C LEU A 843 7.73 22.13 -10.23
N PHE A 844 7.51 21.45 -11.35
CA PHE A 844 6.58 20.33 -11.47
C PHE A 844 7.18 19.04 -10.85
N PRO A 845 6.37 18.03 -10.46
CA PRO A 845 6.88 16.75 -9.94
C PRO A 845 7.73 15.95 -10.95
N SER A 846 8.47 14.95 -10.47
CA SER A 846 9.40 14.19 -11.32
C SER A 846 8.68 13.37 -12.39
N GLY A 847 8.98 13.63 -13.66
CA GLY A 847 8.34 12.95 -14.79
C GLY A 847 6.83 13.22 -14.95
N PHE A 848 6.31 14.29 -14.35
CA PHE A 848 4.91 14.72 -14.45
C PHE A 848 4.55 15.15 -15.90
N PRO A 849 3.34 14.83 -16.39
CA PRO A 849 2.84 15.32 -17.67
C PRO A 849 2.32 16.76 -17.55
N ILE A 850 2.88 17.69 -18.33
CA ILE A 850 2.55 19.12 -18.29
C ILE A 850 1.82 19.48 -19.59
N ARG A 851 0.62 20.09 -19.52
CA ARG A 851 -0.07 20.62 -20.72
C ARG A 851 0.76 21.79 -21.28
N LYS A 852 1.12 21.73 -22.57
CA LYS A 852 2.00 22.73 -23.23
C LYS A 852 1.50 24.16 -23.04
N ILE A 853 0.18 24.37 -23.14
CA ILE A 853 -0.46 25.67 -23.02
C ILE A 853 -0.43 26.25 -21.59
N GLU A 854 -0.57 25.42 -20.55
CA GLU A 854 -0.52 25.88 -19.15
C GLU A 854 0.89 26.34 -18.77
N LEU A 855 1.91 25.60 -19.24
CA LEU A 855 3.32 25.97 -19.06
C LEU A 855 3.64 27.31 -19.72
N ILE A 856 3.15 27.54 -20.95
CA ILE A 856 3.30 28.83 -21.64
C ILE A 856 2.58 29.95 -20.89
N HIS A 857 1.34 29.74 -20.43
CA HIS A 857 0.63 30.74 -19.63
C HIS A 857 1.33 31.04 -18.29
N CYS A 858 2.03 30.07 -17.69
CA CYS A 858 2.88 30.30 -16.51
C CYS A 858 4.09 31.19 -16.84
N TRP A 859 4.80 30.90 -17.94
CA TRP A 859 5.93 31.72 -18.40
C TRP A 859 5.52 33.15 -18.76
N ILE A 860 4.31 33.34 -19.30
CA ILE A 860 3.70 34.66 -19.51
C ILE A 860 3.49 35.37 -18.17
N GLY A 861 2.76 34.77 -17.23
CA GLY A 861 2.43 35.40 -15.95
C GLY A 861 3.65 35.74 -15.09
N GLU A 862 4.68 34.89 -15.04
CA GLU A 862 5.91 35.23 -14.34
C GLU A 862 6.70 36.36 -15.05
N GLY A 863 6.49 36.57 -16.35
CA GLY A 863 7.21 37.56 -17.16
C GLY A 863 8.56 37.05 -17.68
N LEU A 864 8.65 35.75 -18.00
CA LEU A 864 9.83 35.15 -18.64
C LEU A 864 9.89 35.36 -20.16
N LEU A 865 8.77 35.80 -20.75
CA LEU A 865 8.61 36.07 -22.18
C LEU A 865 8.56 37.59 -22.43
N ASP A 866 8.85 38.01 -23.66
CA ASP A 866 8.88 39.43 -24.03
C ASP A 866 7.46 40.02 -24.04
N GLN A 867 7.32 41.25 -23.55
CA GLN A 867 6.07 42.00 -23.63
C GLN A 867 5.80 42.44 -25.08
N HIS A 868 5.02 41.64 -25.80
CA HIS A 868 4.50 41.96 -27.12
C HIS A 868 3.10 42.57 -27.07
N THR A 869 2.70 43.28 -28.13
CA THR A 869 1.43 44.04 -28.21
C THR A 869 0.16 43.19 -28.27
N ASN A 870 0.26 41.85 -28.32
CA ASN A 870 -0.88 40.94 -28.20
C ASN A 870 -0.48 39.57 -27.63
N LEU A 871 -1.44 38.92 -26.96
CA LEU A 871 -1.26 37.63 -26.28
C LEU A 871 -0.87 36.50 -27.24
N SER A 872 -1.33 36.54 -28.50
CA SER A 872 -0.98 35.54 -29.51
C SER A 872 0.50 35.59 -29.91
N SER A 873 1.12 36.77 -29.97
CA SER A 873 2.56 36.89 -30.20
C SER A 873 3.38 36.33 -29.04
N VAL A 874 2.99 36.61 -27.79
CA VAL A 874 3.69 36.08 -26.61
C VAL A 874 3.50 34.56 -26.50
N ARG A 875 2.30 34.05 -26.79
CA ARG A 875 2.07 32.60 -26.88
C ARG A 875 2.96 31.96 -27.97
N ASN A 876 3.03 32.54 -29.16
CA ASN A 876 3.88 32.01 -30.24
C ASN A 876 5.38 32.00 -29.86
N GLN A 877 5.84 32.99 -29.08
CA GLN A 877 7.18 32.95 -28.50
C GLN A 877 7.33 31.79 -27.50
N GLY A 878 6.32 31.56 -26.65
CA GLY A 878 6.28 30.40 -25.75
C GLY A 878 6.35 29.05 -26.49
N GLU A 879 5.55 28.86 -27.54
CA GLU A 879 5.59 27.64 -28.38
C GLU A 879 6.97 27.46 -29.05
N TYR A 880 7.63 28.54 -29.48
CA TYR A 880 9.00 28.51 -30.03
C TYR A 880 10.07 28.13 -29.00
N ILE A 881 10.00 28.70 -27.79
CA ILE A 881 10.91 28.34 -26.69
C ILE A 881 10.69 26.87 -26.27
N LEU A 882 9.43 26.44 -26.18
CA LEU A 882 9.07 25.06 -25.87
C LEU A 882 9.60 24.07 -26.92
N GLY A 883 9.43 24.38 -28.21
CA GLY A 883 10.04 23.64 -29.31
C GLY A 883 11.56 23.57 -29.18
N SER A 884 12.22 24.70 -28.88
CA SER A 884 13.67 24.75 -28.65
C SER A 884 14.16 23.86 -27.50
N LEU A 885 13.35 23.64 -26.46
CA LEU A 885 13.68 22.74 -25.34
C LEU A 885 13.45 21.25 -25.67
N ILE A 886 12.46 20.95 -26.51
CA ILE A 886 12.24 19.61 -27.07
C ILE A 886 13.37 19.26 -28.06
N ASP A 887 13.71 20.18 -28.96
CA ASP A 887 14.81 20.06 -29.93
C ASP A 887 16.19 19.94 -29.26
N ALA A 888 16.35 20.47 -28.04
CA ALA A 888 17.55 20.27 -27.21
C ALA A 888 17.57 18.92 -26.47
N CYS A 889 16.52 18.10 -26.58
CA CYS A 889 16.28 16.89 -25.78
C CYS A 889 16.27 17.14 -24.25
N LEU A 890 15.90 18.35 -23.82
CA LEU A 890 15.74 18.72 -22.41
C LEU A 890 14.30 18.52 -21.91
N LEU A 891 13.33 18.50 -22.82
CA LEU A 891 11.96 18.04 -22.60
C LEU A 891 11.63 16.88 -23.57
N GLU A 892 10.83 15.93 -23.09
CA GLU A 892 10.26 14.84 -23.88
C GLU A 892 8.88 15.28 -24.39
N ASP A 893 8.64 15.19 -25.70
CA ASP A 893 7.31 15.34 -26.27
C ASP A 893 6.56 14.01 -26.21
N VAL A 894 5.44 13.97 -25.47
CA VAL A 894 4.73 12.72 -25.15
C VAL A 894 3.46 12.58 -26.00
N ARG A 895 2.79 13.70 -26.25
CA ARG A 895 1.62 13.86 -27.13
C ARG A 895 1.63 15.28 -27.69
N SER A 896 0.86 15.53 -28.74
CA SER A 896 0.71 16.85 -29.39
C SER A 896 0.59 18.04 -28.42
N ASP A 897 -0.06 17.83 -27.27
CA ASP A 897 -0.42 18.80 -26.24
C ASP A 897 0.32 18.63 -24.89
N ILE A 898 1.18 17.61 -24.72
CA ILE A 898 1.80 17.26 -23.43
C ILE A 898 3.31 17.05 -23.55
N VAL A 899 4.07 17.78 -22.72
CA VAL A 899 5.51 17.55 -22.49
C VAL A 899 5.79 16.94 -21.11
N LYS A 900 7.00 16.41 -20.95
CA LYS A 900 7.52 15.83 -19.71
C LYS A 900 9.00 16.19 -19.55
N MET A 901 9.48 16.39 -18.33
CA MET A 901 10.92 16.47 -18.04
C MET A 901 11.43 15.11 -17.54
N HIS A 902 12.52 14.61 -18.13
CA HIS A 902 13.19 13.38 -17.69
C HIS A 902 13.76 13.58 -16.27
N ASP A 903 13.64 12.57 -15.41
CA ASP A 903 14.00 12.65 -13.98
C ASP A 903 15.42 13.18 -13.73
N VAL A 904 16.46 12.64 -14.38
CA VAL A 904 17.85 13.13 -14.30
C VAL A 904 18.01 14.57 -14.80
N ILE A 905 17.25 15.00 -15.82
CA ILE A 905 17.31 16.38 -16.33
C ILE A 905 16.68 17.35 -15.33
N ARG A 906 15.63 16.93 -14.62
CA ARG A 906 15.06 17.66 -13.48
C ARG A 906 16.03 17.71 -12.29
N ASP A 907 16.72 16.61 -11.99
CA ASP A 907 17.76 16.57 -10.95
C ASP A 907 18.88 17.60 -11.24
N VAL A 908 19.26 17.77 -12.52
CA VAL A 908 20.22 18.77 -13.00
C VAL A 908 19.66 20.20 -12.92
N ALA A 909 18.40 20.42 -13.31
CA ALA A 909 17.76 21.74 -13.20
C ALA A 909 17.65 22.21 -11.74
N LEU A 910 17.24 21.31 -10.83
CA LEU A 910 17.20 21.58 -9.39
C LEU A 910 18.59 21.90 -8.83
N TRP A 911 19.62 21.17 -9.26
CA TRP A 911 21.00 21.47 -8.88
C TRP A 911 21.44 22.87 -9.35
N ILE A 912 21.19 23.24 -10.61
CA ILE A 912 21.50 24.58 -11.14
C ILE A 912 20.79 25.67 -10.33
N THR A 913 19.50 25.49 -9.98
CA THR A 913 18.79 26.46 -9.12
C THR A 913 19.32 26.51 -7.69
N SER A 914 19.87 25.41 -7.17
CA SER A 914 20.44 25.37 -5.81
C SER A 914 21.79 26.08 -5.67
N GLU A 915 22.49 26.34 -6.78
CA GLU A 915 23.74 27.11 -6.82
C GLU A 915 23.51 28.61 -7.12
N SER A 916 22.26 29.04 -7.33
CA SER A 916 21.93 30.45 -7.61
C SER A 916 21.68 31.24 -6.33
N GLU A 917 22.58 32.17 -6.01
CA GLU A 917 22.37 33.14 -4.91
C GLU A 917 21.19 34.09 -5.19
N MET A 918 20.93 34.38 -6.47
CA MET A 918 19.96 35.39 -6.93
C MET A 918 18.55 34.82 -7.16
N ASP A 919 18.42 33.53 -7.46
CA ASP A 919 17.15 32.88 -7.79
C ASP A 919 16.95 31.60 -6.97
N LYS A 920 16.59 31.79 -5.69
CA LYS A 920 16.32 30.68 -4.76
C LYS A 920 14.93 30.06 -5.02
N PHE A 921 14.92 28.76 -5.30
CA PHE A 921 13.73 27.93 -5.49
C PHE A 921 13.51 27.02 -4.27
N CYS A 922 12.26 26.79 -3.86
CA CYS A 922 11.90 25.72 -2.94
C CYS A 922 10.91 24.76 -3.62
N VAL A 923 11.40 23.59 -4.04
CA VAL A 923 10.58 22.57 -4.70
C VAL A 923 10.41 21.37 -3.76
N LYS A 924 9.17 21.19 -3.29
CA LYS A 924 8.71 20.04 -2.49
C LYS A 924 7.50 19.36 -3.15
N ALA A 925 7.40 19.49 -4.48
CA ALA A 925 6.31 18.93 -5.27
C ALA A 925 6.38 17.40 -5.34
N GLY A 926 5.24 16.71 -5.16
CA GLY A 926 5.12 15.25 -5.17
C GLY A 926 5.39 14.54 -3.85
N MET A 927 5.92 15.22 -2.83
CA MET A 927 6.58 14.60 -1.67
C MET A 927 5.64 14.05 -0.56
N GLN A 928 4.36 13.81 -0.86
CA GLN A 928 3.33 13.30 0.07
C GLN A 928 3.17 14.09 1.39
N LEU A 929 3.50 15.38 1.40
CA LEU A 929 3.43 16.21 2.60
C LEU A 929 1.98 16.42 3.04
N LYS A 930 1.62 16.01 4.27
CA LYS A 930 0.30 16.28 4.87
C LYS A 930 0.18 17.66 5.50
N GLU A 931 1.32 18.23 5.85
CA GLU A 931 1.46 19.56 6.44
C GLU A 931 2.46 20.39 5.64
N GLN A 932 2.37 21.72 5.78
CA GLN A 932 3.32 22.62 5.16
C GLN A 932 4.76 22.34 5.67
N PRO A 933 5.77 22.19 4.78
CA PRO A 933 7.12 21.82 5.21
C PRO A 933 7.76 22.92 6.06
N VAL A 934 8.58 22.54 7.03
CA VAL A 934 9.47 23.49 7.72
C VAL A 934 10.65 23.82 6.79
N VAL A 935 10.88 25.11 6.56
CA VAL A 935 12.01 25.66 5.79
C VAL A 935 12.65 26.76 6.62
N GLU A 936 13.99 26.75 6.71
CA GLU A 936 14.74 27.61 7.65
C GLU A 936 14.67 29.10 7.32
N ILE A 937 14.64 29.46 6.02
CA ILE A 937 14.59 30.84 5.53
C ILE A 937 13.57 30.93 4.39
N TRP A 938 12.41 31.53 4.67
CA TRP A 938 11.34 31.73 3.69
C TRP A 938 11.42 33.06 2.93
N GLU A 939 12.15 34.05 3.46
CA GLU A 939 12.06 35.45 3.01
C GLU A 939 12.74 35.72 1.66
N ASP A 940 13.77 34.93 1.34
CA ASP A 940 14.57 35.00 0.10
C ASP A 940 13.94 34.24 -1.08
N LEU A 941 12.88 33.45 -0.85
CA LEU A 941 12.36 32.52 -1.86
C LEU A 941 11.55 33.27 -2.94
N LYS A 942 12.00 33.14 -4.20
CA LYS A 942 11.30 33.67 -5.38
C LYS A 942 10.26 32.70 -5.95
N ARG A 943 10.48 31.39 -5.85
CA ARG A 943 9.59 30.37 -6.43
C ARG A 943 9.40 29.21 -5.47
N VAL A 944 8.15 28.88 -5.16
CA VAL A 944 7.78 27.78 -4.26
C VAL A 944 6.82 26.85 -4.98
N SER A 945 7.09 25.55 -4.93
CA SER A 945 6.17 24.52 -5.41
C SER A 945 5.96 23.44 -4.36
N LEU A 946 4.74 23.39 -3.84
CA LEU A 946 4.20 22.34 -2.97
C LEU A 946 3.13 21.52 -3.70
N MET A 947 3.14 21.54 -5.04
CA MET A 947 2.16 20.85 -5.90
C MET A 947 2.17 19.34 -5.70
N GLY A 948 1.01 18.67 -5.71
CA GLY A 948 0.97 17.20 -5.66
C GLY A 948 1.32 16.62 -4.29
N ASN A 949 0.84 17.24 -3.22
CA ASN A 949 0.98 16.78 -1.83
C ASN A 949 -0.43 16.51 -1.22
N GLN A 950 -0.51 16.35 0.10
CA GLN A 950 -1.75 16.07 0.85
C GLN A 950 -2.04 17.20 1.87
N ILE A 951 -1.67 18.44 1.54
CA ILE A 951 -1.74 19.57 2.47
C ILE A 951 -3.19 20.05 2.56
N GLU A 952 -3.85 19.86 3.72
CA GLU A 952 -5.23 20.29 3.92
C GLU A 952 -5.38 21.77 4.29
N SER A 953 -4.35 22.36 4.88
CA SER A 953 -4.35 23.75 5.36
C SER A 953 -2.96 24.38 5.29
N LEU A 954 -2.93 25.70 5.14
CA LEU A 954 -1.69 26.49 5.01
C LEU A 954 -1.60 27.49 6.16
N ILE A 955 -0.45 27.50 6.84
CA ILE A 955 -0.14 28.51 7.85
C ILE A 955 0.45 29.76 7.20
N GLN A 956 0.47 30.87 7.92
CA GLN A 956 1.01 32.12 7.38
C GLN A 956 2.53 32.01 7.17
N ILE A 957 3.03 32.55 6.06
CA ILE A 957 4.46 32.57 5.71
C ILE A 957 4.84 33.96 5.21
N VAL A 958 6.00 34.45 5.65
CA VAL A 958 6.59 35.71 5.16
C VAL A 958 7.51 35.40 3.97
N CYS A 959 7.05 35.72 2.77
CA CYS A 959 7.79 35.53 1.51
C CYS A 959 7.67 36.78 0.62
N PRO A 960 8.24 37.94 1.00
CA PRO A 960 8.01 39.22 0.36
C PRO A 960 8.56 39.31 -1.09
N ASN A 961 9.42 38.36 -1.49
CA ASN A 961 10.03 38.28 -2.81
C ASN A 961 9.44 37.16 -3.70
N LEU A 962 8.38 36.48 -3.26
CA LEU A 962 7.77 35.37 -3.98
C LEU A 962 7.07 35.86 -5.27
N LEU A 963 7.44 35.25 -6.40
CA LEU A 963 6.87 35.49 -7.74
C LEU A 963 5.91 34.36 -8.14
N THR A 964 6.25 33.11 -7.81
CA THR A 964 5.45 31.92 -8.19
C THR A 964 5.18 31.03 -6.98
N LEU A 965 3.92 30.64 -6.81
CA LEU A 965 3.45 29.71 -5.79
C LEU A 965 2.54 28.64 -6.41
N PHE A 966 3.06 27.41 -6.52
CA PHE A 966 2.28 26.24 -6.93
C PHE A 966 1.78 25.46 -5.70
N LEU A 967 0.46 25.34 -5.59
CA LEU A 967 -0.29 24.63 -4.56
C LEU A 967 -1.30 23.63 -5.16
N GLY A 968 -1.36 23.52 -6.49
CA GLY A 968 -2.31 22.61 -7.15
C GLY A 968 -2.12 21.13 -6.79
N LYS A 969 -3.17 20.33 -6.92
CA LYS A 969 -3.21 18.91 -6.54
C LYS A 969 -2.80 18.72 -5.07
N ASN A 970 -3.54 19.36 -4.18
CA ASN A 970 -3.51 19.16 -2.73
C ASN A 970 -4.94 18.95 -2.22
N ASP A 971 -5.07 18.68 -0.93
CA ASP A 971 -6.35 18.47 -0.25
C ASP A 971 -6.85 19.75 0.44
N LEU A 972 -6.48 20.95 -0.06
CA LEU A 972 -6.76 22.22 0.62
C LEU A 972 -8.26 22.44 0.81
N LYS A 973 -8.67 22.59 2.08
CA LYS A 973 -10.06 22.86 2.48
C LYS A 973 -10.31 24.35 2.73
N VAL A 974 -9.35 25.02 3.37
CA VAL A 974 -9.43 26.43 3.75
C VAL A 974 -8.06 27.11 3.60
N ILE A 975 -8.04 28.27 2.95
CA ILE A 975 -6.89 29.18 2.96
C ILE A 975 -7.20 30.33 3.92
N ILE A 976 -6.42 30.48 4.99
CA ILE A 976 -6.67 31.50 6.02
C ILE A 976 -6.60 32.92 5.44
N ASN A 977 -7.47 33.83 5.88
CA ASN A 977 -7.64 35.17 5.29
C ASN A 977 -6.33 35.97 5.17
N ASP A 978 -5.45 35.86 6.16
CA ASP A 978 -4.18 36.60 6.19
C ASP A 978 -3.01 35.90 5.47
N PHE A 979 -3.24 34.76 4.80
CA PHE A 979 -2.20 34.02 4.08
C PHE A 979 -1.54 34.85 2.96
N PHE A 980 -2.31 35.72 2.29
CA PHE A 980 -1.82 36.53 1.17
C PHE A 980 -1.18 37.87 1.59
N ASN A 981 -1.15 38.20 2.89
CA ASN A 981 -0.73 39.52 3.38
C ASN A 981 0.73 39.91 3.09
N PHE A 982 1.63 38.93 2.97
CA PHE A 982 3.09 39.15 2.92
C PHE A 982 3.73 38.74 1.58
N ARG A 983 2.96 38.78 0.48
CA ARG A 983 3.38 38.33 -0.86
C ARG A 983 2.98 39.33 -1.98
N PRO A 984 3.29 40.64 -1.87
CA PRO A 984 2.80 41.65 -2.81
C PRO A 984 3.31 41.47 -4.25
N LYS A 985 4.45 40.79 -4.44
CA LYS A 985 5.08 40.55 -5.76
C LYS A 985 4.61 39.27 -6.45
N LEU A 986 3.66 38.52 -5.88
CA LEU A 986 3.23 37.24 -6.42
C LEU A 986 2.54 37.44 -7.77
N LYS A 987 3.10 36.80 -8.81
CA LYS A 987 2.70 36.87 -10.21
C LYS A 987 1.92 35.65 -10.68
N VAL A 988 2.30 34.46 -10.21
CA VAL A 988 1.68 33.18 -10.57
C VAL A 988 1.21 32.46 -9.31
N LEU A 989 -0.09 32.13 -9.27
CA LEU A 989 -0.71 31.31 -8.24
C LEU A 989 -1.48 30.16 -8.89
N ASP A 990 -1.09 28.93 -8.58
CA ASP A 990 -1.80 27.72 -8.99
C ASP A 990 -2.42 27.04 -7.77
N LEU A 991 -3.76 26.98 -7.74
CA LEU A 991 -4.59 26.29 -6.75
C LEU A 991 -5.39 25.14 -7.40
N SER A 992 -5.11 24.77 -8.65
CA SER A 992 -5.92 23.79 -9.39
C SER A 992 -6.01 22.41 -8.73
N PHE A 993 -7.06 21.65 -8.99
CA PHE A 993 -7.29 20.31 -8.43
C PHE A 993 -7.28 20.26 -6.89
N ASN A 994 -7.70 21.33 -6.21
CA ASN A 994 -8.02 21.34 -4.79
C ASN A 994 -9.55 21.23 -4.64
N ILE A 995 -10.08 20.03 -4.84
CA ILE A 995 -11.53 19.77 -5.00
C ILE A 995 -12.33 20.19 -3.74
N ASN A 996 -11.72 20.12 -2.57
CA ASN A 996 -12.34 20.49 -1.29
C ASN A 996 -12.27 21.99 -0.97
N LEU A 997 -11.71 22.83 -1.85
CA LEU A 997 -11.59 24.27 -1.66
C LEU A 997 -12.90 24.96 -2.05
N ASP A 998 -13.78 25.14 -1.07
CA ASP A 998 -15.13 25.72 -1.22
C ASP A 998 -15.14 27.25 -1.41
N GLU A 999 -14.18 27.96 -0.82
CA GLU A 999 -14.12 29.43 -0.77
C GLU A 999 -12.69 29.97 -0.97
N LEU A 1000 -12.57 31.14 -1.62
CA LEU A 1000 -11.32 31.92 -1.67
C LEU A 1000 -11.36 33.07 -0.66
N PRO A 1001 -10.29 33.28 0.14
CA PRO A 1001 -10.26 34.38 1.11
C PRO A 1001 -10.16 35.74 0.42
N VAL A 1002 -10.88 36.73 0.98
CA VAL A 1002 -10.87 38.14 0.53
C VAL A 1002 -9.45 38.74 0.49
N GLY A 1003 -8.52 38.21 1.28
CA GLY A 1003 -7.11 38.55 1.24
C GLY A 1003 -6.42 38.38 -0.12
N ILE A 1004 -7.01 37.61 -1.06
CA ILE A 1004 -6.48 37.43 -2.42
C ILE A 1004 -6.32 38.75 -3.20
N ALA A 1005 -7.15 39.76 -2.89
CA ALA A 1005 -7.07 41.09 -3.49
C ALA A 1005 -5.80 41.89 -3.09
N LYS A 1006 -5.01 41.40 -2.13
CA LYS A 1006 -3.70 41.98 -1.77
C LYS A 1006 -2.58 41.59 -2.75
N LEU A 1007 -2.83 40.61 -3.64
CA LEU A 1007 -1.89 40.13 -4.64
C LEU A 1007 -1.86 41.04 -5.89
N VAL A 1008 -1.63 42.34 -5.72
CA VAL A 1008 -1.80 43.34 -6.79
C VAL A 1008 -0.90 43.14 -8.02
N SER A 1009 0.17 42.34 -7.92
CA SER A 1009 1.03 41.94 -9.04
C SER A 1009 0.66 40.61 -9.70
N LEU A 1010 -0.50 40.01 -9.38
CA LEU A 1010 -0.89 38.70 -9.91
C LEU A 1010 -1.30 38.80 -11.38
N GLU A 1011 -0.56 38.12 -12.25
CA GLU A 1011 -0.77 38.08 -13.70
C GLU A 1011 -1.40 36.73 -14.15
N HIS A 1012 -1.23 35.67 -13.36
CA HIS A 1012 -1.76 34.32 -13.63
C HIS A 1012 -2.38 33.72 -12.36
N LEU A 1013 -3.66 33.32 -12.46
CA LEU A 1013 -4.40 32.60 -11.41
C LEU A 1013 -5.06 31.35 -12.00
N ASN A 1014 -4.68 30.16 -11.52
CA ASN A 1014 -5.32 28.90 -11.88
C ASN A 1014 -6.14 28.33 -10.71
N LEU A 1015 -7.44 28.18 -10.93
CA LEU A 1015 -8.42 27.63 -10.00
C LEU A 1015 -9.10 26.36 -10.56
N SER A 1016 -8.70 25.87 -11.73
CA SER A 1016 -9.38 24.73 -12.38
C SER A 1016 -9.51 23.50 -11.48
N PHE A 1017 -10.64 22.78 -11.50
CA PHE A 1017 -10.90 21.60 -10.65
C PHE A 1017 -10.88 21.87 -9.12
N THR A 1018 -11.43 22.99 -8.66
CA THR A 1018 -11.76 23.24 -7.23
C THR A 1018 -13.25 22.96 -6.92
N GLY A 1019 -13.76 23.37 -5.76
CA GLY A 1019 -15.19 23.36 -5.40
C GLY A 1019 -15.78 24.77 -5.23
N LEU A 1020 -15.27 25.76 -5.98
CA LEU A 1020 -15.43 27.19 -5.67
C LEU A 1020 -16.81 27.72 -6.10
N LYS A 1021 -17.74 27.73 -5.15
CA LYS A 1021 -19.15 28.15 -5.37
C LYS A 1021 -19.29 29.62 -5.77
N THR A 1022 -18.36 30.49 -5.34
CA THR A 1022 -18.32 31.90 -5.72
C THR A 1022 -16.88 32.43 -5.77
N LEU A 1023 -16.65 33.46 -6.58
CA LEU A 1023 -15.40 34.22 -6.59
C LEU A 1023 -15.57 35.52 -5.76
N PRO A 1024 -14.65 35.86 -4.85
CA PRO A 1024 -14.76 37.08 -4.03
C PRO A 1024 -14.74 38.35 -4.90
N VAL A 1025 -15.63 39.29 -4.62
CA VAL A 1025 -15.87 40.52 -5.40
C VAL A 1025 -14.62 41.41 -5.48
N GLU A 1026 -13.72 41.27 -4.51
CA GLU A 1026 -12.45 41.99 -4.40
C GLU A 1026 -11.42 41.56 -5.45
N LEU A 1027 -11.60 40.42 -6.14
CA LEU A 1027 -10.76 40.03 -7.29
C LEU A 1027 -10.74 41.08 -8.41
N LYS A 1028 -11.76 41.95 -8.50
CA LYS A 1028 -11.79 43.10 -9.42
C LYS A 1028 -10.65 44.11 -9.23
N VAL A 1029 -9.91 44.03 -8.11
CA VAL A 1029 -8.76 44.88 -7.80
C VAL A 1029 -7.46 44.36 -8.45
N LEU A 1030 -7.47 43.13 -9.00
CA LEU A 1030 -6.31 42.53 -9.66
C LEU A 1030 -6.19 43.02 -11.11
N GLU A 1031 -5.93 44.32 -11.30
CA GLU A 1031 -5.85 44.99 -12.61
C GLU A 1031 -4.78 44.40 -13.56
N ASN A 1032 -3.78 43.69 -13.02
CA ASN A 1032 -2.72 43.03 -13.78
C ASN A 1032 -3.05 41.61 -14.26
N LEU A 1033 -4.20 41.04 -13.89
CA LEU A 1033 -4.54 39.63 -14.14
C LEU A 1033 -4.80 39.35 -15.62
N GLN A 1034 -3.83 38.72 -16.29
CA GLN A 1034 -3.87 38.39 -17.72
C GLN A 1034 -4.49 37.01 -18.00
N TYR A 1035 -4.35 36.06 -17.07
CA TYR A 1035 -4.89 34.71 -17.21
C TYR A 1035 -5.58 34.25 -15.93
N LEU A 1036 -6.87 33.94 -16.05
CA LEU A 1036 -7.70 33.32 -15.03
C LEU A 1036 -8.26 32.02 -15.58
N ASN A 1037 -7.87 30.89 -14.99
CA ASN A 1037 -8.43 29.58 -15.34
C ASN A 1037 -9.45 29.13 -14.30
N ILE A 1038 -10.70 28.94 -14.74
CA ILE A 1038 -11.83 28.41 -13.96
C ILE A 1038 -12.47 27.18 -14.64
N GLU A 1039 -11.67 26.41 -15.40
CA GLU A 1039 -12.08 25.16 -16.02
C GLU A 1039 -12.48 24.13 -14.93
N HIS A 1040 -13.77 23.79 -14.83
CA HIS A 1040 -14.32 22.88 -13.79
C HIS A 1040 -14.12 23.35 -12.32
N THR A 1041 -14.23 24.64 -12.04
CA THR A 1041 -14.39 25.19 -10.67
C THR A 1041 -15.76 24.92 -10.06
#